data_AF-A0A8K0SHM0-F1
#
_entry.id   AF-A0A8K0SHM0-F1
#
_cell.length_a   1.000
_cell.length_b   1.000
_cell.length_c   1.000
_cell.angle_alpha   90.00
_cell.angle_beta   90.00
_cell.angle_gamma   90.00
#
_symmetry.space_group_name_H-M   'P 1'
#
loop_
_entity.id
_entity.type
_entity.pdbx_description
1 polymer ?
#
loop_
_entity_poly.entity_id
_entity_poly.type
_entity_poly.pdbx_seq_one_letter_code
_entity_poly.pdbx_strand_id
1 'polypeptide(L)'
;MSKFLARSGLLILVHSGDAPLAEIQSSLASAGLKLQASFSSVYLCTVSREDTRLQPRVVDLSKGSEECSNLINSLQSLGWHGTTNNLADVADLTDGAPLLLIDDPEAPLLATISESDFGMLQKIVKSHGSLLWVTSGSQMSVSSPSNALVHGFARTLRAEDPTLTFKTLDLSTYIDLRSAKAVMAVVHTLVDTHSGAFHGAEHEYCERGGVLHVSRVSLNEELLSVDEELRNGATPVDQSLRNNSRLVRMYCEKMGASGSLQFNEVEHGQDTPLGHDEVEVDIMAAGLNYKDVATCMGIVQEDEHKLGLEGAGVIRQVGSGVAKYSVGDRVLIHGKGCFANRIRVPPEFVFLLPPSVSFEEAATMSIVYFTAVYGLMELAQIKKGQSVLIHSATDGVGLASIHLCKHLGATIYVTVGNEEKRKFLQEEHGIPADHIFSSRNSDFATGIRNVTGGRGVDCGMNSLTGALLDESWRLLADKGTFLEIGKKDIVDRNSLAMEPFDRNCTYRGIDISKPVILEDHALIERILQTIRSLLVDGHIQPISPRKTFSFAQIPDAIRYMRPGVHIGKIVLSHGAEGDTQVPIRPEPLAMRLDKSCTYLIVGGLKGLCGSLAIYLARCGAKHLTIVSRSGADDERSQQVIRSLKALGTSTTITRADISHQDDAFRLFGESRLPIDGVIQGAMVLRDKTFEAMSFQEYHEALSCKLQGTWNLHRAEQRAARKLTFFTLLSSISGVIGTASQANYAAGNAFQDAFAAWRRANGMAAHAVDLGIIEDVGYMSEHADELLPEAIKLVNAQFVRVLGLPADSEETKSLSSYGVDSLAAVDLRNWLKMNLQVELTTLDILNASSLRAMCEKVVGRLITAKASY
;
A
#
# COMPACT_ATOMS: atom_id res chain seq x y z
N MET A 1 -26.52 -40.03 -4.63
CA MET A 1 -27.31 -39.61 -3.46
C MET A 1 -26.49 -38.60 -2.67
N SER A 2 -27.00 -37.40 -2.44
CA SER A 2 -26.41 -36.48 -1.46
C SER A 2 -26.92 -36.86 -0.06
N LYS A 3 -26.00 -37.03 0.90
CA LYS A 3 -26.31 -37.40 2.28
C LYS A 3 -26.45 -36.14 3.13
N PHE A 4 -27.61 -35.91 3.73
CA PHE A 4 -27.80 -34.93 4.79
C PHE A 4 -28.06 -35.67 6.12
N LEU A 5 -27.18 -35.45 7.10
CA LEU A 5 -27.29 -36.06 8.43
C LEU A 5 -28.19 -35.21 9.33
N ALA A 6 -29.28 -35.79 9.82
CA ALA A 6 -30.11 -35.20 10.88
C ALA A 6 -29.92 -36.01 12.18
N ARG A 7 -29.19 -35.42 13.13
CA ARG A 7 -28.91 -35.67 14.58
C ARG A 7 -29.50 -36.83 15.40
N SER A 8 -30.29 -37.76 14.90
CA SER A 8 -30.98 -38.78 15.69
C SER A 8 -30.83 -40.21 15.14
N GLY A 9 -29.70 -40.49 14.48
CA GLY A 9 -29.52 -41.76 13.75
C GLY A 9 -30.37 -41.85 12.48
N LEU A 10 -30.96 -40.73 12.06
CA LEU A 10 -31.76 -40.57 10.85
C LEU A 10 -30.95 -39.89 9.74
N LEU A 11 -30.98 -40.47 8.55
CA LEU A 11 -30.27 -40.07 7.35
C LEU A 11 -31.29 -39.67 6.29
N ILE A 12 -31.17 -38.45 5.77
CA ILE A 12 -31.96 -37.99 4.64
C ILE A 12 -31.12 -38.19 3.38
N LEU A 13 -31.61 -39.04 2.49
CA LEU A 13 -30.98 -39.34 1.22
C LEU A 13 -31.80 -38.75 0.08
N VAL A 14 -31.16 -37.95 -0.77
CA VAL A 14 -31.80 -37.41 -1.97
C VAL A 14 -31.26 -38.18 -3.19
N HIS A 15 -32.15 -38.83 -3.93
CA HIS A 15 -31.83 -39.57 -5.16
C HIS A 15 -32.32 -38.79 -6.39
N SER A 16 -31.45 -38.65 -7.40
CA SER A 16 -31.70 -37.81 -8.59
C SER A 16 -32.04 -38.63 -9.85
N GLY A 17 -32.70 -39.78 -9.72
CA GLY A 17 -33.04 -40.66 -10.85
C GLY A 17 -34.36 -41.44 -10.66
N ASP A 18 -34.82 -42.10 -11.73
CA ASP A 18 -36.12 -42.80 -11.81
C ASP A 18 -36.02 -44.31 -11.48
N ALA A 19 -35.20 -44.69 -10.50
CA ALA A 19 -35.08 -46.10 -10.11
C ALA A 19 -36.32 -46.59 -9.32
N PRO A 20 -36.79 -47.84 -9.52
CA PRO A 20 -37.91 -48.40 -8.77
C PRO A 20 -37.63 -48.49 -7.26
N LEU A 21 -38.64 -48.18 -6.43
CA LEU A 21 -38.53 -48.16 -4.96
C LEU A 21 -37.97 -49.47 -4.35
N ALA A 22 -38.25 -50.62 -4.97
CA ALA A 22 -37.78 -51.93 -4.50
C ALA A 22 -36.25 -52.09 -4.63
N GLU A 23 -35.64 -51.58 -5.70
CA GLU A 23 -34.18 -51.58 -5.86
C GLU A 23 -33.49 -50.62 -4.90
N ILE A 24 -34.11 -49.46 -4.66
CA ILE A 24 -33.62 -48.49 -3.68
C ILE A 24 -33.68 -49.09 -2.28
N GLN A 25 -34.78 -49.72 -1.88
CA GLN A 25 -34.88 -50.39 -0.57
C GLN A 25 -33.85 -51.51 -0.40
N SER A 26 -33.61 -52.32 -1.42
CA SER A 26 -32.58 -53.37 -1.41
C SER A 26 -31.18 -52.78 -1.24
N SER A 27 -30.88 -51.69 -1.96
CA SER A 27 -29.60 -50.97 -1.89
C SER A 27 -29.38 -50.25 -0.55
N LEU A 28 -30.46 -49.76 0.08
CA LEU A 28 -30.41 -49.16 1.41
C LEU A 28 -30.15 -50.23 2.48
N ALA A 29 -30.83 -51.37 2.38
CA ALA A 29 -30.66 -52.48 3.31
C ALA A 29 -29.23 -53.06 3.25
N SER A 30 -28.65 -53.22 2.06
CA SER A 30 -27.26 -53.66 1.90
C SER A 30 -26.23 -52.65 2.43
N ALA A 31 -26.60 -51.37 2.53
CA ALA A 31 -25.80 -50.31 3.13
C ALA A 31 -26.01 -50.14 4.65
N GLY A 32 -26.76 -51.03 5.31
CA GLY A 32 -27.03 -50.95 6.75
C GLY A 32 -28.02 -49.84 7.16
N LEU A 33 -28.82 -49.35 6.21
CA LEU A 33 -29.80 -48.29 6.40
C LEU A 33 -31.22 -48.87 6.31
N LYS A 34 -32.06 -48.57 7.29
CA LYS A 34 -33.47 -48.97 7.29
C LYS A 34 -34.35 -47.79 6.86
N LEU A 35 -35.09 -47.93 5.76
CA LEU A 35 -36.01 -46.90 5.29
C LEU A 35 -37.16 -46.73 6.30
N GLN A 36 -37.38 -45.50 6.75
CA GLN A 36 -38.47 -45.11 7.65
C GLN A 36 -39.63 -44.45 6.89
N ALA A 37 -39.32 -43.58 5.92
CA ALA A 37 -40.32 -42.91 5.09
C ALA A 37 -39.72 -42.50 3.73
N SER A 38 -40.55 -42.38 2.69
CA SER A 38 -40.15 -41.93 1.35
C SER A 38 -41.09 -40.86 0.82
N PHE A 39 -40.53 -39.78 0.29
CA PHE A 39 -41.27 -38.66 -0.32
C PHE A 39 -40.61 -38.26 -1.64
N SER A 40 -41.21 -38.66 -2.76
CA SER A 40 -40.66 -38.42 -4.11
C SER A 40 -39.22 -38.92 -4.26
N SER A 41 -38.24 -38.00 -4.35
CA SER A 41 -36.81 -38.27 -4.48
C SER A 41 -36.06 -38.28 -3.14
N VAL A 42 -36.75 -38.09 -2.01
CA VAL A 42 -36.17 -37.96 -0.67
C VAL A 42 -36.56 -39.16 0.20
N TYR A 43 -35.55 -39.78 0.81
CA TYR A 43 -35.69 -40.99 1.63
C TYR A 43 -35.17 -40.72 3.03
N LEU A 44 -36.03 -40.94 4.03
CA LEU A 44 -35.68 -40.86 5.44
C LEU A 44 -35.31 -42.26 5.93
N CYS A 45 -34.06 -42.48 6.31
CA CYS A 45 -33.52 -43.77 6.71
C CYS A 45 -32.99 -43.71 8.14
N THR A 46 -32.96 -44.82 8.87
CA THR A 46 -32.23 -44.94 10.15
C THR A 46 -31.00 -45.82 9.98
N VAL A 47 -29.88 -45.43 10.59
CA VAL A 47 -28.67 -46.27 10.64
C VAL A 47 -28.90 -47.40 11.63
N SER A 48 -28.86 -48.64 11.15
CA SER A 48 -28.89 -49.82 12.00
C SER A 48 -27.47 -50.13 12.47
N ARG A 49 -26.95 -49.37 13.43
CA ARG A 49 -25.77 -49.77 14.23
C ARG A 49 -26.16 -49.74 15.71
N GLU A 50 -26.65 -50.86 16.21
CA GLU A 50 -26.39 -51.22 17.60
C GLU A 50 -24.89 -51.58 17.67
N ASP A 51 -24.04 -50.67 18.13
CA ASP A 51 -22.68 -51.03 18.52
C ASP A 51 -22.37 -50.48 19.91
N THR A 52 -22.80 -51.26 20.90
CA THR A 52 -22.61 -51.09 22.33
C THR A 52 -21.19 -51.46 22.81
N ARG A 53 -20.16 -51.34 21.97
CA ARG A 53 -18.83 -51.93 22.27
C ARG A 53 -17.67 -50.96 22.47
N LEU A 54 -17.82 -49.65 22.27
CA LEU A 54 -16.74 -48.68 22.51
C LEU A 54 -16.92 -47.93 23.81
N GLN A 55 -16.17 -48.38 24.81
CA GLN A 55 -16.02 -47.74 26.11
C GLN A 55 -14.60 -47.18 26.18
N PRO A 56 -14.35 -45.91 25.79
CA PRO A 56 -13.02 -45.34 25.88
C PRO A 56 -12.58 -45.28 27.34
N ARG A 57 -11.26 -45.39 27.57
CA ARG A 57 -10.70 -45.12 28.89
C ARG A 57 -10.67 -43.62 29.10
N VAL A 58 -11.41 -43.16 30.10
CA VAL A 58 -11.40 -41.75 30.48
C VAL A 58 -10.17 -41.48 31.34
N VAL A 59 -9.44 -40.43 30.96
CA VAL A 59 -8.29 -39.91 31.70
C VAL A 59 -8.65 -38.50 32.13
N ASP A 60 -8.79 -38.30 33.44
CA ASP A 60 -9.05 -36.98 34.02
C ASP A 60 -7.73 -36.23 34.25
N LEU A 61 -7.49 -35.18 33.47
CA LEU A 61 -6.28 -34.36 33.57
C LEU A 61 -6.40 -33.25 34.61
N SER A 62 -7.60 -32.95 35.08
CA SER A 62 -7.88 -31.89 36.06
C SER A 62 -7.56 -32.27 37.51
N LYS A 63 -7.18 -33.54 37.73
CA LYS A 63 -6.93 -34.08 39.07
C LYS A 63 -8.16 -33.95 39.99
N GLY A 64 -9.37 -34.12 39.41
CA GLY A 64 -10.64 -34.15 40.12
C GLY A 64 -11.37 -32.81 40.24
N SER A 65 -11.29 -31.92 39.23
CA SER A 65 -12.09 -30.69 39.23
C SER A 65 -13.59 -31.00 39.19
N GLU A 66 -14.39 -30.07 39.71
CA GLU A 66 -15.84 -30.20 39.76
C GLU A 66 -16.43 -30.26 38.34
N GLU A 67 -15.93 -29.43 37.40
CA GLU A 67 -16.42 -29.46 36.03
C GLU A 67 -16.14 -30.78 35.33
N CYS A 68 -14.93 -31.33 35.46
CA CYS A 68 -14.59 -32.62 34.86
C CYS A 68 -15.44 -33.75 35.44
N SER A 69 -15.64 -33.75 36.76
CA SER A 69 -16.51 -34.71 37.44
C SER A 69 -17.95 -34.65 36.91
N ASN A 70 -18.47 -33.45 36.65
CA ASN A 70 -19.81 -33.26 36.06
C ASN A 70 -19.93 -33.83 34.64
N LEU A 71 -18.90 -33.64 33.80
CA LEU A 71 -18.86 -34.22 32.46
C LEU A 71 -18.81 -35.75 32.54
N ILE A 72 -17.96 -36.31 33.41
CA ILE A 72 -17.84 -37.76 33.62
C ILE A 72 -19.17 -38.36 34.08
N ASN A 73 -19.84 -37.74 35.06
CA ASN A 73 -21.17 -38.17 35.53
C ASN A 73 -22.21 -38.11 34.40
N SER A 74 -22.14 -37.08 33.56
CA SER A 74 -23.02 -36.96 32.38
C SER A 74 -22.75 -38.06 31.36
N LEU A 75 -21.49 -38.41 31.10
CA LEU A 75 -21.12 -39.54 30.25
C LEU A 75 -21.63 -40.88 30.82
N GLN A 76 -21.52 -41.09 32.14
CA GLN A 76 -22.07 -42.27 32.80
C GLN A 76 -23.59 -42.38 32.61
N SER A 77 -24.30 -41.26 32.74
CA SER A 77 -25.75 -41.21 32.50
C SER A 77 -26.16 -41.54 31.05
N LEU A 78 -25.23 -41.37 30.10
CA LEU A 78 -25.41 -41.67 28.68
C LEU A 78 -24.93 -43.09 28.30
N GLY A 79 -24.59 -43.93 29.28
CA GLY A 79 -24.22 -45.34 29.06
C GLY A 79 -22.73 -45.62 28.95
N TRP A 80 -21.87 -44.69 29.38
CA TRP A 80 -20.45 -45.01 29.63
C TRP A 80 -20.30 -45.72 30.99
N HIS A 81 -19.57 -46.83 31.01
CA HIS A 81 -19.42 -47.71 32.18
C HIS A 81 -17.95 -48.00 32.53
N GLY A 82 -17.01 -47.25 31.94
CA GLY A 82 -15.58 -47.40 32.18
C GLY A 82 -15.10 -46.86 33.54
N THR A 83 -13.82 -47.04 33.83
CA THR A 83 -13.14 -46.41 34.97
C THR A 83 -12.48 -45.11 34.55
N THR A 84 -12.48 -44.12 35.46
CA THR A 84 -11.66 -42.91 35.33
C THR A 84 -10.24 -43.23 35.79
N ASN A 85 -9.27 -42.79 35.00
CA ASN A 85 -7.84 -43.04 35.23
C ASN A 85 -7.11 -41.69 35.26
N ASN A 86 -5.89 -41.69 35.77
CA ASN A 86 -4.95 -40.57 35.60
C ASN A 86 -3.88 -40.95 34.54
N LEU A 87 -2.98 -40.02 34.20
CA LEU A 87 -1.94 -40.27 33.17
C LEU A 87 -1.04 -41.46 33.52
N ALA A 88 -0.69 -41.61 34.81
CA ALA A 88 0.21 -42.67 35.27
C ALA A 88 -0.40 -44.06 35.08
N ASP A 89 -1.72 -44.20 35.30
CA ASP A 89 -2.45 -45.45 35.16
C ASP A 89 -2.43 -45.98 33.71
N VAL A 90 -2.33 -45.10 32.72
CA VAL A 90 -2.47 -45.45 31.29
C VAL A 90 -1.17 -45.37 30.49
N ALA A 91 -0.12 -44.74 31.01
CA ALA A 91 1.11 -44.45 30.26
C ALA A 91 1.85 -45.69 29.74
N ASP A 92 1.77 -46.81 30.46
CA ASP A 92 2.45 -48.07 30.10
C ASP A 92 1.49 -49.12 29.49
N LEU A 93 0.22 -48.75 29.26
CA LEU A 93 -0.76 -49.65 28.63
C LEU A 93 -0.58 -49.66 27.10
N THR A 94 -0.75 -50.83 26.48
CA THR A 94 -0.54 -51.02 25.02
C THR A 94 -1.65 -51.86 24.37
N ASP A 95 -2.80 -51.96 25.02
CA ASP A 95 -3.92 -52.79 24.56
C ASP A 95 -4.77 -52.16 23.44
N GLY A 96 -4.38 -50.95 22.98
CA GLY A 96 -4.99 -50.28 21.84
C GLY A 96 -6.39 -49.68 22.10
N ALA A 97 -6.83 -49.62 23.36
CA ALA A 97 -8.11 -49.01 23.71
C ALA A 97 -8.07 -47.48 23.46
N PRO A 98 -9.12 -46.88 22.87
CA PRO A 98 -9.18 -45.43 22.68
C PRO A 98 -9.15 -44.68 24.02
N LEU A 99 -8.35 -43.62 24.11
CA LEU A 99 -8.30 -42.76 25.29
C LEU A 99 -9.13 -41.50 25.10
N LEU A 100 -9.89 -41.14 26.12
CA LEU A 100 -10.62 -39.88 26.24
C LEU A 100 -9.96 -39.04 27.33
N LEU A 101 -9.15 -38.07 26.92
CA LEU A 101 -8.44 -37.14 27.79
C LEU A 101 -9.35 -35.93 28.05
N ILE A 102 -9.77 -35.70 29.29
CA ILE A 102 -10.60 -34.54 29.67
C ILE A 102 -9.69 -33.53 30.36
N ASP A 103 -9.50 -32.37 29.72
CA ASP A 103 -8.62 -31.31 30.21
C ASP A 103 -9.31 -30.42 31.25
N ASP A 104 -8.50 -29.77 32.07
CA ASP A 104 -8.98 -28.79 33.04
C ASP A 104 -9.34 -27.46 32.34
N PRO A 105 -10.55 -26.91 32.54
CA PRO A 105 -10.95 -25.66 31.92
C PRO A 105 -10.21 -24.42 32.45
N GLU A 106 -9.67 -24.47 33.68
CA GLU A 106 -8.97 -23.38 34.35
C GLU A 106 -7.44 -23.55 34.33
N ALA A 107 -6.97 -24.80 34.43
CA ALA A 107 -5.55 -25.14 34.53
C ALA A 107 -5.13 -26.22 33.51
N PRO A 108 -5.24 -25.95 32.19
CA PRO A 108 -5.02 -26.96 31.16
C PRO A 108 -3.65 -27.61 31.29
N LEU A 109 -3.60 -28.92 31.07
CA LEU A 109 -2.40 -29.73 31.30
C LEU A 109 -1.20 -29.13 30.55
N LEU A 110 -1.32 -28.84 29.26
CA LEU A 110 -0.20 -28.33 28.45
C LEU A 110 0.34 -26.97 28.92
N ALA A 111 -0.45 -26.15 29.63
CA ALA A 111 0.03 -24.89 30.18
C ALA A 111 0.82 -25.07 31.49
N THR A 112 0.54 -26.14 32.23
CA THR A 112 1.02 -26.37 33.62
C THR A 112 1.72 -27.72 33.82
N ILE A 113 2.06 -28.39 32.71
CA ILE A 113 2.54 -29.78 32.72
C ILE A 113 3.79 -29.92 33.59
N SER A 114 3.84 -30.99 34.38
CA SER A 114 5.03 -31.34 35.15
C SER A 114 5.99 -32.19 34.30
N GLU A 115 7.27 -32.26 34.68
CA GLU A 115 8.24 -33.10 33.97
C GLU A 115 7.82 -34.58 33.94
N SER A 116 7.22 -35.08 35.03
CA SER A 116 6.69 -36.44 35.09
C SER A 116 5.49 -36.64 34.15
N ASP A 117 4.53 -35.71 34.14
CA ASP A 117 3.34 -35.80 33.30
C ASP A 117 3.71 -35.66 31.81
N PHE A 118 4.74 -34.86 31.50
CA PHE A 118 5.29 -34.70 30.14
C PHE A 118 5.85 -36.03 29.61
N GLY A 119 6.65 -36.72 30.42
CA GLY A 119 7.18 -38.04 30.06
C GLY A 119 6.08 -39.10 29.90
N MET A 120 5.02 -39.05 30.72
CA MET A 120 3.86 -39.92 30.56
C MET A 120 3.10 -39.62 29.27
N LEU A 121 2.90 -38.35 28.93
CA LEU A 121 2.23 -37.95 27.70
C LEU A 121 3.01 -38.40 26.45
N GLN A 122 4.35 -38.31 26.46
CA GLN A 122 5.20 -38.85 25.39
C GLN A 122 4.98 -40.35 25.20
N LYS A 123 4.93 -41.12 26.29
CA LYS A 123 4.63 -42.56 26.22
C LYS A 123 3.24 -42.82 25.65
N ILE A 124 2.23 -42.09 26.08
CA ILE A 124 0.84 -42.25 25.62
C ILE A 124 0.74 -42.00 24.12
N VAL A 125 1.26 -40.87 23.63
CA VAL A 125 1.25 -40.53 22.21
C VAL A 125 1.97 -41.59 21.36
N LYS A 126 3.05 -42.17 21.88
CA LYS A 126 3.80 -43.24 21.20
C LYS A 126 3.10 -44.60 21.19
N SER A 127 2.40 -44.94 22.27
CA SER A 127 1.86 -46.29 22.50
C SER A 127 0.40 -46.45 22.05
N HIS A 128 -0.36 -45.36 21.94
CA HIS A 128 -1.78 -45.40 21.66
C HIS A 128 -2.09 -44.81 20.28
N GLY A 129 -2.76 -45.61 19.43
CA GLY A 129 -3.13 -45.18 18.08
C GLY A 129 -4.38 -44.30 18.00
N SER A 130 -5.13 -44.10 19.09
CA SER A 130 -6.41 -43.35 19.08
C SER A 130 -6.66 -42.57 20.37
N LEU A 131 -6.68 -41.24 20.25
CA LEU A 131 -6.84 -40.28 21.33
C LEU A 131 -7.94 -39.27 20.98
N LEU A 132 -8.81 -38.96 21.93
CA LEU A 132 -9.70 -37.80 21.90
C LEU A 132 -9.39 -36.91 23.10
N TRP A 133 -8.97 -35.67 22.83
CA TRP A 133 -8.71 -34.67 23.85
C TRP A 133 -9.84 -33.64 23.89
N VAL A 134 -10.49 -33.55 25.04
CA VAL A 134 -11.62 -32.67 25.30
C VAL A 134 -11.16 -31.44 26.07
N THR A 135 -11.50 -30.26 25.55
CA THR A 135 -11.29 -28.97 26.20
C THR A 135 -12.61 -28.22 26.31
N SER A 136 -12.61 -27.06 26.98
CA SER A 136 -13.74 -26.13 27.00
C SER A 136 -13.29 -24.70 26.73
N GLY A 137 -14.08 -23.96 25.95
CA GLY A 137 -13.88 -22.53 25.76
C GLY A 137 -12.61 -22.11 25.01
N SER A 138 -12.03 -22.99 24.20
CA SER A 138 -10.75 -22.77 23.50
C SER A 138 -10.89 -22.31 22.04
N GLN A 139 -12.05 -22.49 21.41
CA GLN A 139 -12.29 -22.12 20.00
C GLN A 139 -13.61 -21.35 19.81
N MET A 140 -13.80 -20.70 18.66
CA MET A 140 -15.04 -19.99 18.22
C MET A 140 -15.57 -18.88 19.15
N SER A 141 -16.02 -19.25 20.35
CA SER A 141 -16.34 -18.35 21.47
C SER A 141 -15.36 -18.66 22.59
N VAL A 142 -14.20 -17.99 22.57
CA VAL A 142 -13.08 -18.30 23.48
C VAL A 142 -13.31 -17.66 24.84
N SER A 143 -13.38 -18.47 25.89
CA SER A 143 -13.39 -18.04 27.30
C SER A 143 -12.07 -18.36 28.03
N SER A 144 -11.41 -19.46 27.66
CA SER A 144 -10.17 -19.95 28.25
C SER A 144 -9.11 -20.15 27.16
N PRO A 145 -8.39 -19.11 26.74
CA PRO A 145 -7.49 -19.20 25.58
C PRO A 145 -6.31 -20.17 25.79
N SER A 146 -5.87 -20.39 27.05
CA SER A 146 -4.81 -21.36 27.36
C SER A 146 -5.18 -22.81 27.02
N ASN A 147 -6.47 -23.13 26.93
CA ASN A 147 -6.92 -24.46 26.52
C ASN A 147 -6.70 -24.71 25.01
N ALA A 148 -6.39 -23.67 24.23
CA ALA A 148 -6.16 -23.80 22.79
C ALA A 148 -4.79 -24.39 22.43
N LEU A 149 -3.88 -24.52 23.41
CA LEU A 149 -2.54 -25.12 23.21
C LEU A 149 -2.62 -26.49 22.53
N VAL A 150 -3.61 -27.30 22.90
CA VAL A 150 -3.77 -28.67 22.39
C VAL A 150 -4.02 -28.71 20.89
N HIS A 151 -4.65 -27.68 20.30
CA HIS A 151 -4.99 -27.71 18.88
C HIS A 151 -3.75 -27.64 18.01
N GLY A 152 -2.87 -26.67 18.27
CA GLY A 152 -1.57 -26.57 17.60
C GLY A 152 -0.69 -27.80 17.86
N PHE A 153 -0.67 -28.26 19.11
CA PHE A 153 0.05 -29.47 19.53
C PHE A 153 -0.39 -30.72 18.74
N ALA A 154 -1.70 -31.01 18.74
CA ALA A 154 -2.26 -32.17 18.06
C ALA A 154 -2.10 -32.11 16.53
N ARG A 155 -2.21 -30.90 15.93
CA ARG A 155 -1.93 -30.70 14.50
C ARG A 155 -0.49 -31.08 14.16
N THR A 156 0.49 -30.65 14.95
CA THR A 156 1.88 -31.04 14.77
C THR A 156 2.09 -32.55 14.95
N LEU A 157 1.53 -33.17 15.98
CA LEU A 157 1.70 -34.61 16.19
C LEU A 157 1.15 -35.44 15.04
N ARG A 158 0.02 -35.05 14.45
CA ARG A 158 -0.51 -35.69 13.23
C ARG A 158 0.38 -35.47 12.01
N ALA A 159 1.11 -34.37 11.95
CA ALA A 159 2.10 -34.12 10.90
C ALA A 159 3.39 -34.94 11.11
N GLU A 160 3.76 -35.23 12.36
CA GLU A 160 4.90 -36.09 12.71
C GLU A 160 4.59 -37.57 12.46
N ASP A 161 3.39 -38.03 12.85
CA ASP A 161 2.91 -39.39 12.64
C ASP A 161 1.51 -39.38 12.01
N PRO A 162 1.40 -39.56 10.68
CA PRO A 162 0.12 -39.63 9.98
C PRO A 162 -0.77 -40.82 10.38
N THR A 163 -0.23 -41.82 11.09
CA THR A 163 -1.00 -42.99 11.58
C THR A 163 -1.69 -42.71 12.92
N LEU A 164 -1.27 -41.67 13.64
CA LEU A 164 -1.82 -41.27 14.91
C LEU A 164 -3.24 -40.68 14.74
N THR A 165 -4.25 -41.35 15.30
CA THR A 165 -5.60 -40.81 15.36
C THR A 165 -5.74 -39.92 16.61
N PHE A 166 -5.21 -38.70 16.54
CA PHE A 166 -5.38 -37.70 17.60
C PHE A 166 -6.49 -36.72 17.21
N LYS A 167 -7.65 -36.83 17.86
CA LYS A 167 -8.78 -35.91 17.71
C LYS A 167 -8.88 -34.92 18.87
N THR A 168 -9.33 -33.71 18.60
CA THR A 168 -9.66 -32.70 19.64
C THR A 168 -11.14 -32.32 19.58
N LEU A 169 -11.74 -32.06 20.73
CA LEU A 169 -13.12 -31.58 20.86
C LEU A 169 -13.21 -30.46 21.90
N ASP A 170 -13.51 -29.25 21.45
CA ASP A 170 -13.73 -28.11 22.32
C ASP A 170 -15.22 -27.93 22.66
N LEU A 171 -15.59 -28.03 23.93
CA LEU A 171 -16.96 -27.92 24.40
C LEU A 171 -17.35 -26.49 24.78
N SER A 172 -18.65 -26.22 24.78
CA SER A 172 -19.20 -24.96 25.29
C SER A 172 -19.15 -24.87 26.82
N THR A 173 -19.38 -26.01 27.48
CA THR A 173 -19.31 -26.20 28.93
C THR A 173 -19.22 -27.70 29.24
N TYR A 174 -18.76 -28.06 30.44
CA TYR A 174 -18.73 -29.46 30.91
C TYR A 174 -19.99 -29.89 31.64
N ILE A 175 -20.91 -28.96 31.90
CA ILE A 175 -22.09 -29.20 32.76
C ILE A 175 -23.31 -29.65 31.93
N ASP A 176 -23.29 -29.43 30.62
CA ASP A 176 -24.44 -29.69 29.76
C ASP A 176 -24.45 -31.11 29.20
N LEU A 177 -25.59 -31.80 29.31
CA LEU A 177 -25.81 -33.11 28.71
C LEU A 177 -25.62 -33.10 27.19
N ARG A 178 -25.84 -31.96 26.52
CA ARG A 178 -25.55 -31.79 25.08
C ARG A 178 -24.06 -31.94 24.78
N SER A 179 -23.20 -31.44 25.65
CA SER A 179 -21.74 -31.52 25.51
C SER A 179 -21.26 -32.96 25.75
N ALA A 180 -21.83 -33.67 26.73
CA ALA A 180 -21.57 -35.11 26.91
C ALA A 180 -22.02 -35.96 25.69
N LYS A 181 -23.16 -35.63 25.07
CA LYS A 181 -23.59 -36.27 23.81
C LYS A 181 -22.64 -35.99 22.65
N ALA A 182 -22.07 -34.79 22.58
CA ALA A 182 -21.07 -34.44 21.57
C ALA A 182 -19.78 -35.24 21.76
N VAL A 183 -19.31 -35.42 23.00
CA VAL A 183 -18.18 -36.30 23.33
C VAL A 183 -18.44 -37.71 22.82
N MET A 184 -19.58 -38.31 23.17
CA MET A 184 -19.94 -39.64 22.70
C MET A 184 -19.99 -39.73 21.16
N ALA A 185 -20.56 -38.72 20.51
CA ALA A 185 -20.62 -38.66 19.05
C ALA A 185 -19.21 -38.68 18.41
N VAL A 186 -18.25 -37.91 18.95
CA VAL A 186 -16.88 -37.87 18.43
C VAL A 186 -16.11 -39.15 18.79
N VAL A 187 -16.33 -39.75 19.97
CA VAL A 187 -15.74 -41.05 20.34
C VAL A 187 -16.07 -42.13 19.32
N HIS A 188 -17.32 -42.19 18.84
CA HIS A 188 -17.71 -43.15 17.79
C HIS A 188 -16.91 -42.97 16.49
N THR A 189 -16.45 -41.76 16.19
CA THR A 189 -15.63 -41.48 14.99
C THR A 189 -14.16 -41.92 15.12
N LEU A 190 -13.70 -42.32 16.32
CA LEU A 190 -12.34 -42.83 16.52
C LEU A 190 -12.14 -44.21 15.87
N VAL A 191 -13.23 -44.94 15.60
CA VAL A 191 -13.18 -46.33 15.12
C VAL A 191 -13.41 -46.47 13.62
N ASP A 192 -14.15 -45.54 13.00
CA ASP A 192 -14.38 -45.57 11.55
C ASP A 192 -13.10 -45.26 10.73
N THR A 193 -12.04 -44.72 11.34
CA THR A 193 -10.74 -44.42 10.71
C THR A 193 -9.92 -45.66 10.31
N HIS A 194 -10.26 -46.86 10.80
CA HIS A 194 -9.60 -48.11 10.41
C HIS A 194 -10.11 -48.71 9.08
N SER A 195 -11.07 -48.07 8.40
CA SER A 195 -11.70 -48.58 7.18
C SER A 195 -10.98 -48.23 5.85
N GLY A 196 -9.76 -47.68 5.91
CA GLY A 196 -8.88 -47.52 4.73
C GLY A 196 -9.23 -46.34 3.80
N ALA A 197 -10.20 -45.50 4.14
CA ALA A 197 -10.52 -44.28 3.38
C ALA A 197 -9.75 -43.08 3.96
N PHE A 198 -8.50 -42.87 3.53
CA PHE A 198 -7.65 -41.72 3.91
C PHE A 198 -8.13 -40.34 3.37
N HIS A 199 -9.36 -40.22 2.89
CA HIS A 199 -9.92 -38.98 2.39
C HIS A 199 -11.21 -38.61 3.14
N GLY A 200 -11.12 -37.61 4.03
CA GLY A 200 -12.28 -36.93 4.62
C GLY A 200 -12.55 -37.17 6.12
N ALA A 201 -11.59 -37.70 6.90
CA ALA A 201 -11.75 -37.80 8.35
C ALA A 201 -11.48 -36.45 9.04
N GLU A 202 -12.43 -35.96 9.84
CA GLU A 202 -12.25 -34.77 10.66
C GLU A 202 -11.55 -35.14 11.98
N HIS A 203 -10.56 -34.33 12.37
CA HIS A 203 -9.73 -34.53 13.56
C HIS A 203 -9.89 -33.44 14.61
N GLU A 204 -10.66 -32.39 14.33
CA GLU A 204 -10.82 -31.26 15.22
C GLU A 204 -12.26 -30.78 15.19
N TYR A 205 -12.87 -30.69 16.36
CA TYR A 205 -14.28 -30.40 16.54
C TYR A 205 -14.49 -29.32 17.59
N CYS A 206 -15.52 -28.50 17.40
CA CYS A 206 -15.96 -27.52 18.39
C CYS A 206 -17.48 -27.67 18.58
N GLU A 207 -17.94 -27.87 19.82
CA GLU A 207 -19.34 -28.00 20.18
C GLU A 207 -19.90 -26.66 20.68
N ARG A 208 -20.95 -26.14 20.05
CA ARG A 208 -21.70 -24.98 20.56
C ARG A 208 -23.21 -25.23 20.49
N GLY A 209 -23.88 -25.24 21.65
CA GLY A 209 -25.34 -25.43 21.72
C GLY A 209 -25.83 -26.80 21.23
N GLY A 210 -24.99 -27.84 21.34
CA GLY A 210 -25.20 -29.19 20.82
C GLY A 210 -24.89 -29.34 19.33
N VAL A 211 -24.23 -28.36 18.70
CA VAL A 211 -23.81 -28.38 17.31
C VAL A 211 -22.32 -28.63 17.22
N LEU A 212 -21.89 -29.64 16.46
CA LEU A 212 -20.48 -29.85 16.12
C LEU A 212 -20.11 -28.99 14.90
N HIS A 213 -19.05 -28.20 15.06
CA HIS A 213 -18.41 -27.37 14.06
C HIS A 213 -17.00 -27.91 13.77
N VAL A 214 -16.46 -27.59 12.59
CA VAL A 214 -15.10 -27.90 12.17
C VAL A 214 -14.42 -26.63 11.63
N SER A 215 -13.12 -26.48 11.89
CA SER A 215 -12.36 -25.30 11.45
C SER A 215 -11.94 -25.41 9.98
N ARG A 216 -11.93 -24.27 9.27
CA ARG A 216 -11.52 -24.14 7.86
C ARG A 216 -10.84 -22.79 7.64
N VAL A 217 -9.89 -22.75 6.70
CA VAL A 217 -9.29 -21.51 6.21
C VAL A 217 -10.15 -20.94 5.07
N SER A 218 -10.45 -19.66 5.13
CA SER A 218 -11.18 -18.93 4.08
C SER A 218 -10.42 -17.66 3.70
N LEU A 219 -10.62 -17.17 2.48
CA LEU A 219 -10.10 -15.88 2.04
C LEU A 219 -10.80 -14.76 2.82
N ASN A 220 -10.04 -13.71 3.15
CA ASN A 220 -10.57 -12.49 3.72
C ASN A 220 -10.58 -11.40 2.63
N GLU A 221 -11.72 -11.28 1.96
CA GLU A 221 -11.91 -10.34 0.84
C GLU A 221 -11.69 -8.87 1.26
N GLU A 222 -12.02 -8.53 2.51
CA GLU A 222 -11.82 -7.17 3.03
C GLU A 222 -10.32 -6.84 3.14
N LEU A 223 -9.51 -7.74 3.72
CA LEU A 223 -8.06 -7.55 3.78
C LEU A 223 -7.40 -7.55 2.38
N LEU A 224 -7.89 -8.37 1.46
CA LEU A 224 -7.41 -8.37 0.08
C LEU A 224 -7.70 -7.04 -0.62
N SER A 225 -8.90 -6.49 -0.43
CA SER A 225 -9.24 -5.17 -0.96
C SER A 225 -8.31 -4.08 -0.41
N VAL A 226 -8.03 -4.09 0.89
CA VAL A 226 -7.11 -3.12 1.52
C VAL A 226 -5.67 -3.27 0.99
N ASP A 227 -5.16 -4.50 0.81
CA ASP A 227 -3.83 -4.72 0.20
C ASP A 227 -3.78 -4.23 -1.25
N GLU A 228 -4.83 -4.46 -2.04
CA GLU A 228 -4.94 -3.93 -3.39
C GLU A 228 -4.95 -2.40 -3.40
N GLU A 229 -5.71 -1.77 -2.51
CA GLU A 229 -5.75 -0.30 -2.37
C GLU A 229 -4.40 0.28 -1.94
N LEU A 230 -3.67 -0.39 -1.03
CA LEU A 230 -2.33 0.05 -0.60
C LEU A 230 -1.29 -0.07 -1.70
N ARG A 231 -1.39 -1.07 -2.59
CA ARG A 231 -0.43 -1.30 -3.69
C ARG A 231 -0.74 -0.48 -4.93
N ASN A 232 -2.02 -0.39 -5.30
CA ASN A 232 -2.46 0.15 -6.58
C ASN A 232 -3.23 1.48 -6.44
N GLY A 233 -3.46 1.93 -5.21
CA GLY A 233 -4.35 3.05 -4.90
C GLY A 233 -5.82 2.62 -4.84
N ALA A 234 -6.62 3.35 -4.09
CA ALA A 234 -8.06 3.11 -4.01
C ALA A 234 -8.75 3.25 -5.38
N THR A 235 -9.88 2.57 -5.55
CA THR A 235 -10.67 2.70 -6.78
C THR A 235 -11.25 4.12 -6.84
N PRO A 236 -11.10 4.86 -7.97
CA PRO A 236 -11.72 6.17 -8.11
C PRO A 236 -13.25 6.10 -7.98
N VAL A 237 -13.81 7.04 -7.24
CA VAL A 237 -15.26 7.18 -7.03
C VAL A 237 -15.71 8.53 -7.57
N ASP A 238 -16.81 8.55 -8.32
CA ASP A 238 -17.40 9.80 -8.81
C ASP A 238 -17.91 10.63 -7.63
N GLN A 239 -17.34 11.83 -7.51
CA GLN A 239 -17.63 12.75 -6.42
C GLN A 239 -17.64 14.18 -6.96
N SER A 240 -18.32 15.06 -6.22
CA SER A 240 -18.22 16.51 -6.41
C SER A 240 -16.77 16.94 -6.25
N LEU A 241 -16.21 17.65 -7.22
CA LEU A 241 -14.89 18.26 -7.07
C LEU A 241 -14.98 19.44 -6.09
N ARG A 242 -15.86 20.42 -6.36
CA ARG A 242 -15.90 21.69 -5.64
C ARG A 242 -16.38 21.54 -4.20
N ASN A 243 -17.46 20.78 -4.01
CA ASN A 243 -18.06 20.56 -2.70
C ASN A 243 -17.43 19.39 -1.95
N ASN A 244 -16.35 18.78 -2.47
CA ASN A 244 -15.64 17.75 -1.74
C ASN A 244 -15.15 18.32 -0.40
N SER A 245 -15.37 17.56 0.67
CA SER A 245 -14.93 17.95 2.01
C SER A 245 -13.41 17.88 2.17
N ARG A 246 -12.73 17.01 1.41
CA ARG A 246 -11.27 16.84 1.35
C ARG A 246 -10.63 17.75 0.29
N LEU A 247 -9.33 18.01 0.42
CA LEU A 247 -8.56 18.64 -0.65
C LEU A 247 -8.36 17.61 -1.76
N VAL A 248 -8.68 18.00 -3.00
CA VAL A 248 -8.60 17.12 -4.17
C VAL A 248 -7.77 17.82 -5.24
N ARG A 249 -6.84 17.09 -5.85
CA ARG A 249 -5.96 17.61 -6.90
C ARG A 249 -5.74 16.60 -8.02
N MET A 250 -5.56 17.09 -9.23
CA MET A 250 -5.20 16.30 -10.40
C MET A 250 -3.71 15.92 -10.38
N TYR A 251 -3.40 14.63 -10.54
CA TYR A 251 -2.05 14.09 -10.74
C TYR A 251 -1.89 13.51 -12.14
N CYS A 252 -0.66 13.44 -12.63
CA CYS A 252 -0.29 12.60 -13.76
C CYS A 252 0.45 11.35 -13.25
N GLU A 253 -0.25 10.23 -13.08
CA GLU A 253 0.29 9.02 -12.44
C GLU A 253 1.39 8.33 -13.25
N LYS A 254 1.32 8.44 -14.58
CA LYS A 254 2.25 7.81 -15.52
C LYS A 254 2.59 8.80 -16.62
N MET A 255 3.82 9.28 -16.59
CA MET A 255 4.36 10.17 -17.62
C MET A 255 4.31 9.52 -19.00
N GLY A 256 3.97 10.31 -20.03
CA GLY A 256 3.95 9.86 -21.43
C GLY A 256 2.64 9.18 -21.87
N ALA A 257 1.74 8.83 -20.96
CA ALA A 257 0.41 8.31 -21.28
C ALA A 257 -0.66 9.35 -20.90
N SER A 258 -1.32 9.99 -21.86
CA SER A 258 -2.36 10.99 -21.58
C SER A 258 -3.60 10.47 -20.83
N GLY A 259 -3.70 9.15 -20.60
CA GLY A 259 -4.76 8.51 -19.82
C GLY A 259 -4.42 8.30 -18.34
N SER A 260 -3.30 8.85 -17.85
CA SER A 260 -2.85 8.72 -16.46
C SER A 260 -3.25 9.90 -15.56
N LEU A 261 -4.11 10.79 -16.06
CA LEU A 261 -4.61 11.94 -15.33
C LEU A 261 -5.76 11.52 -14.41
N GLN A 262 -5.57 11.66 -13.11
CA GLN A 262 -6.52 11.23 -12.09
C GLN A 262 -6.61 12.27 -10.97
N PHE A 263 -7.84 12.60 -10.55
CA PHE A 263 -8.03 13.35 -9.32
C PHE A 263 -7.80 12.44 -8.12
N ASN A 264 -7.04 12.93 -7.15
CA ASN A 264 -6.70 12.23 -5.93
C ASN A 264 -7.00 13.14 -4.74
N GLU A 265 -7.49 12.56 -3.65
CA GLU A 265 -7.47 13.23 -2.36
C GLU A 265 -6.01 13.46 -1.94
N VAL A 266 -5.71 14.68 -1.53
CA VAL A 266 -4.38 15.07 -1.08
C VAL A 266 -4.28 14.77 0.41
N GLU A 267 -3.20 14.10 0.80
CA GLU A 267 -2.79 13.93 2.19
C GLU A 267 -2.89 15.28 2.92
N HIS A 268 -3.45 15.29 4.13
CA HIS A 268 -3.54 16.48 5.02
C HIS A 268 -4.68 17.49 4.75
N GLY A 269 -5.68 17.17 3.91
CA GLY A 269 -6.70 18.14 3.49
C GLY A 269 -7.75 18.61 4.50
N GLN A 270 -8.00 17.89 5.60
CA GLN A 270 -8.99 18.31 6.63
C GLN A 270 -8.40 18.48 8.03
N ASP A 271 -7.45 17.64 8.43
CA ASP A 271 -6.97 17.59 9.82
C ASP A 271 -5.83 18.56 10.13
N THR A 272 -5.37 19.32 9.14
CA THR A 272 -4.25 20.24 9.28
C THR A 272 -4.77 21.67 9.25
N PRO A 273 -4.68 22.41 10.37
CA PRO A 273 -5.03 23.82 10.41
C PRO A 273 -4.32 24.59 9.29
N LEU A 274 -4.96 25.63 8.77
CA LEU A 274 -4.34 26.54 7.82
C LEU A 274 -3.07 27.15 8.45
N GLY A 275 -1.99 27.25 7.67
CA GLY A 275 -0.75 27.87 8.14
C GLY A 275 -0.94 29.33 8.58
N HIS A 276 -0.05 29.81 9.44
CA HIS A 276 -0.07 31.19 9.95
C HIS A 276 -0.08 32.23 8.81
N ASP A 277 0.76 32.02 7.79
CA ASP A 277 0.98 32.93 6.66
C ASP A 277 0.44 32.38 5.33
N GLU A 278 -0.71 31.72 5.37
CA GLU A 278 -1.35 31.12 4.19
C GLU A 278 -2.76 31.68 3.95
N VAL A 279 -3.20 31.64 2.71
CA VAL A 279 -4.62 31.81 2.34
C VAL A 279 -5.11 30.55 1.64
N GLU A 280 -6.29 30.06 2.00
CA GLU A 280 -6.97 28.96 1.31
C GLU A 280 -8.03 29.54 0.37
N VAL A 281 -7.98 29.12 -0.89
CA VAL A 281 -8.85 29.64 -1.97
C VAL A 281 -9.62 28.49 -2.60
N ASP A 282 -10.95 28.65 -2.69
CA ASP A 282 -11.82 27.79 -3.48
C ASP A 282 -11.60 28.10 -4.98
N ILE A 283 -11.10 27.13 -5.74
CA ILE A 283 -10.79 27.31 -7.16
C ILE A 283 -12.07 27.36 -7.97
N MET A 284 -12.28 28.46 -8.69
CA MET A 284 -13.46 28.63 -9.57
C MET A 284 -13.09 28.37 -11.03
N ALA A 285 -11.93 28.85 -11.46
CA ALA A 285 -11.37 28.59 -12.78
C ALA A 285 -9.83 28.45 -12.73
N ALA A 286 -9.25 27.69 -13.66
CA ALA A 286 -7.80 27.49 -13.78
C ALA A 286 -7.32 27.62 -15.22
N GLY A 287 -6.12 28.17 -15.42
CA GLY A 287 -5.53 28.32 -16.74
C GLY A 287 -4.66 27.13 -17.11
N LEU A 288 -4.88 26.55 -18.30
CA LEU A 288 -4.01 25.49 -18.84
C LEU A 288 -2.83 26.12 -19.58
N ASN A 289 -1.62 25.66 -19.24
CA ASN A 289 -0.36 26.11 -19.84
C ASN A 289 0.31 24.98 -20.61
N TYR A 290 1.13 25.34 -21.61
CA TYR A 290 1.89 24.33 -22.37
C TYR A 290 2.85 23.56 -21.46
N LYS A 291 3.30 24.18 -20.37
CA LYS A 291 4.10 23.52 -19.35
C LYS A 291 3.37 22.35 -18.68
N ASP A 292 2.07 22.47 -18.40
CA ASP A 292 1.28 21.34 -17.85
C ASP A 292 1.28 20.15 -18.81
N VAL A 293 1.13 20.43 -20.12
CA VAL A 293 1.19 19.42 -21.18
C VAL A 293 2.57 18.78 -21.28
N ALA A 294 3.63 19.61 -21.27
CA ALA A 294 5.01 19.16 -21.38
C ALA A 294 5.45 18.32 -20.17
N THR A 295 4.98 18.66 -18.97
CA THR A 295 5.13 17.84 -17.76
C THR A 295 4.44 16.49 -17.96
N CYS A 296 3.16 16.46 -18.31
CA CYS A 296 2.44 15.18 -18.52
C CYS A 296 3.08 14.27 -19.59
N MET A 297 3.77 14.85 -20.57
CA MET A 297 4.49 14.12 -21.63
C MET A 297 5.91 13.68 -21.24
N GLY A 298 6.41 14.05 -20.07
CA GLY A 298 7.79 13.78 -19.66
C GLY A 298 8.85 14.59 -20.43
N ILE A 299 8.45 15.63 -21.15
CA ILE A 299 9.38 16.52 -21.87
C ILE A 299 10.11 17.42 -20.86
N VAL A 300 9.41 17.86 -19.81
CA VAL A 300 9.96 18.69 -18.74
C VAL A 300 9.81 17.93 -17.42
N GLN A 301 10.94 17.75 -16.71
CA GLN A 301 10.95 17.18 -15.36
C GLN A 301 10.47 18.23 -14.35
N GLU A 302 9.25 18.05 -13.83
CA GLU A 302 8.59 18.85 -12.80
C GLU A 302 7.73 17.93 -11.95
N ASP A 303 7.23 18.45 -10.82
CA ASP A 303 6.31 17.75 -9.92
C ASP A 303 4.96 17.45 -10.61
N GLU A 304 4.79 16.20 -11.04
CA GLU A 304 3.60 15.65 -11.70
C GLU A 304 2.35 15.60 -10.79
N HIS A 305 2.52 15.87 -9.49
CA HIS A 305 1.44 15.95 -8.51
C HIS A 305 0.92 17.39 -8.30
N LYS A 306 1.48 18.39 -9.00
CA LYS A 306 1.10 19.81 -8.87
C LYS A 306 0.80 20.47 -10.22
N LEU A 307 -0.09 19.87 -10.99
CA LEU A 307 -0.55 20.41 -12.27
C LEU A 307 -1.41 21.67 -12.10
N GLY A 308 -1.30 22.58 -13.08
CA GLY A 308 -1.98 23.87 -13.09
C GLY A 308 -1.16 24.95 -12.39
N LEU A 309 -0.71 25.93 -13.15
CA LEU A 309 0.20 27.00 -12.69
C LEU A 309 -0.51 28.31 -12.33
N GLU A 310 -1.81 28.41 -12.61
CA GLU A 310 -2.61 29.59 -12.35
C GLU A 310 -4.09 29.25 -12.13
N GLY A 311 -4.76 30.13 -11.40
CA GLY A 311 -6.20 30.04 -11.21
C GLY A 311 -6.83 31.33 -10.74
N ALA A 312 -8.13 31.29 -10.53
CA ALA A 312 -8.92 32.35 -9.97
C ALA A 312 -10.02 31.76 -9.10
N GLY A 313 -10.32 32.42 -7.99
CA GLY A 313 -11.19 31.84 -6.98
C GLY A 313 -11.65 32.80 -5.90
N VAL A 314 -12.21 32.23 -4.84
CA VAL A 314 -12.73 32.96 -3.68
C VAL A 314 -11.98 32.53 -2.43
N ILE A 315 -11.49 33.48 -1.64
CA ILE A 315 -10.82 33.18 -0.37
C ILE A 315 -11.81 32.51 0.58
N ARG A 316 -11.48 31.31 1.04
CA ARG A 316 -12.26 30.50 1.97
C ARG A 316 -11.80 30.67 3.41
N GLN A 317 -10.49 30.69 3.63
CA GLN A 317 -9.86 30.86 4.94
C GLN A 317 -8.60 31.71 4.82
N VAL A 318 -8.27 32.42 5.90
CA VAL A 318 -7.12 33.31 6.00
C VAL A 318 -6.35 32.94 7.26
N GLY A 319 -5.04 32.72 7.13
CA GLY A 319 -4.14 32.44 8.24
C GLY A 319 -4.06 33.62 9.21
N SER A 320 -3.76 33.35 10.48
CA SER A 320 -3.76 34.38 11.54
C SER A 320 -2.76 35.51 11.33
N GLY A 321 -1.71 35.29 10.53
CA GLY A 321 -0.71 36.30 10.16
C GLY A 321 -1.09 37.19 8.99
N VAL A 322 -2.17 36.87 8.27
CA VAL A 322 -2.53 37.55 7.02
C VAL A 322 -3.60 38.61 7.26
N ALA A 323 -3.22 39.89 7.22
CA ALA A 323 -4.14 41.02 7.43
C ALA A 323 -4.69 41.65 6.14
N LYS A 324 -4.08 41.36 4.99
CA LYS A 324 -4.35 42.03 3.70
C LYS A 324 -5.65 41.58 3.02
N TYR A 325 -6.18 40.42 3.40
CA TYR A 325 -7.28 39.75 2.70
C TYR A 325 -8.38 39.29 3.66
N SER A 326 -9.60 39.17 3.15
CA SER A 326 -10.78 38.71 3.88
C SER A 326 -11.43 37.49 3.21
N VAL A 327 -12.10 36.67 4.01
CA VAL A 327 -12.94 35.58 3.49
C VAL A 327 -14.02 36.15 2.57
N GLY A 328 -14.21 35.54 1.40
CA GLY A 328 -15.13 36.00 0.35
C GLY A 328 -14.47 36.86 -0.73
N ASP A 329 -13.22 37.30 -0.54
CA ASP A 329 -12.50 38.07 -1.55
C ASP A 329 -12.29 37.27 -2.84
N ARG A 330 -12.50 37.93 -3.97
CA ARG A 330 -12.27 37.37 -5.32
C ARG A 330 -10.83 37.61 -5.70
N VAL A 331 -10.07 36.55 -5.99
CA VAL A 331 -8.63 36.65 -6.23
C VAL A 331 -8.17 35.91 -7.48
N LEU A 332 -7.14 36.45 -8.11
CA LEU A 332 -6.27 35.73 -9.04
C LEU A 332 -5.16 35.04 -8.25
N ILE A 333 -4.74 33.87 -8.72
CA ILE A 333 -3.78 32.98 -8.05
C ILE A 333 -2.61 32.72 -8.99
N HIS A 334 -1.39 32.84 -8.46
CA HIS A 334 -0.15 32.45 -9.09
C HIS A 334 0.45 31.28 -8.31
N GLY A 335 0.31 30.03 -8.77
CA GLY A 335 0.77 28.89 -7.98
C GLY A 335 0.58 27.54 -8.65
N LYS A 336 1.45 26.59 -8.31
CA LYS A 336 1.37 25.20 -8.81
C LYS A 336 0.26 24.43 -8.08
N GLY A 337 -0.39 23.49 -8.78
CA GLY A 337 -1.45 22.66 -8.21
C GLY A 337 -2.86 23.26 -8.30
N CYS A 338 -3.10 24.22 -9.20
CA CYS A 338 -4.40 24.86 -9.38
C CYS A 338 -5.46 23.96 -10.06
N PHE A 339 -5.09 22.78 -10.60
CA PHE A 339 -6.06 21.78 -11.05
C PHE A 339 -6.60 20.99 -9.85
N ALA A 340 -7.36 21.70 -9.01
CA ALA A 340 -7.81 21.24 -7.70
C ALA A 340 -9.16 21.88 -7.35
N ASN A 341 -9.81 21.39 -6.30
CA ASN A 341 -10.97 22.07 -5.73
C ASN A 341 -10.57 23.31 -4.90
N ARG A 342 -9.43 23.22 -4.22
CA ARG A 342 -8.90 24.22 -3.29
C ARG A 342 -7.38 24.27 -3.37
N ILE A 343 -6.82 25.44 -3.09
CA ILE A 343 -5.38 25.64 -3.00
C ILE A 343 -5.03 26.48 -1.77
N ARG A 344 -3.89 26.17 -1.14
CA ARG A 344 -3.26 26.98 -0.09
C ARG A 344 -2.00 27.61 -0.68
N VAL A 345 -1.87 28.93 -0.57
CA VAL A 345 -0.73 29.69 -1.10
C VAL A 345 -0.35 30.83 -0.14
N PRO A 346 0.89 31.36 -0.21
CA PRO A 346 1.26 32.60 0.48
C PRO A 346 0.42 33.80 0.00
N PRO A 347 0.21 34.82 0.85
CA PRO A 347 -0.58 36.00 0.48
C PRO A 347 0.04 36.82 -0.68
N GLU A 348 1.35 36.71 -0.92
CA GLU A 348 2.05 37.37 -2.02
C GLU A 348 1.67 36.80 -3.39
N PHE A 349 1.14 35.57 -3.42
CA PHE A 349 0.85 34.81 -4.63
C PHE A 349 -0.55 35.08 -5.18
N VAL A 350 -1.28 36.00 -4.54
CA VAL A 350 -2.65 36.37 -4.93
C VAL A 350 -2.81 37.88 -5.04
N PHE A 351 -3.79 38.33 -5.82
CA PHE A 351 -4.26 39.72 -5.76
C PHE A 351 -5.78 39.83 -6.03
N LEU A 352 -6.40 40.90 -5.50
CA LEU A 352 -7.83 41.16 -5.60
C LEU A 352 -8.28 41.47 -7.04
N LEU A 353 -9.30 40.76 -7.50
CA LEU A 353 -9.91 40.96 -8.80
C LEU A 353 -10.86 42.16 -8.83
N PRO A 354 -10.84 42.99 -9.89
CA PRO A 354 -11.89 43.97 -10.12
C PRO A 354 -13.27 43.29 -10.27
N PRO A 355 -14.37 43.91 -9.82
CA PRO A 355 -15.72 43.34 -9.95
C PRO A 355 -16.11 42.98 -11.39
N SER A 356 -15.60 43.72 -12.37
CA SER A 356 -15.89 43.56 -13.80
C SER A 356 -15.22 42.33 -14.44
N VAL A 357 -14.20 41.74 -13.81
CA VAL A 357 -13.45 40.62 -14.38
C VAL A 357 -14.03 39.30 -13.86
N SER A 358 -14.47 38.40 -14.74
CA SER A 358 -14.94 37.06 -14.37
C SER A 358 -13.79 36.14 -13.93
N PHE A 359 -14.09 35.01 -13.29
CA PHE A 359 -13.05 34.05 -12.89
C PHE A 359 -12.38 33.40 -14.11
N GLU A 360 -13.16 33.12 -15.16
CA GLU A 360 -12.65 32.59 -16.43
C GLU A 360 -11.70 33.57 -17.10
N GLU A 361 -11.98 34.88 -17.04
CA GLU A 361 -11.11 35.92 -17.54
C GLU A 361 -9.83 36.04 -16.71
N ALA A 362 -9.96 36.08 -15.38
CA ALA A 362 -8.83 36.14 -14.47
C ALA A 362 -7.87 34.94 -14.65
N ALA A 363 -8.40 33.73 -14.85
CA ALA A 363 -7.62 32.52 -15.08
C ALA A 363 -6.76 32.55 -16.36
N THR A 364 -6.93 33.56 -17.22
CA THR A 364 -6.09 33.75 -18.42
C THR A 364 -4.85 34.60 -18.19
N MET A 365 -4.69 35.21 -17.02
CA MET A 365 -3.81 36.37 -16.86
C MET A 365 -2.49 36.09 -16.15
N SER A 366 -2.51 35.28 -15.09
CA SER A 366 -1.41 35.20 -14.10
C SER A 366 -0.06 34.89 -14.76
N ILE A 367 0.07 33.70 -15.34
CA ILE A 367 1.34 33.18 -15.85
C ILE A 367 1.80 33.95 -17.09
N VAL A 368 0.86 34.31 -17.96
CA VAL A 368 1.19 34.96 -19.23
C VAL A 368 1.68 36.40 -19.03
N TYR A 369 1.01 37.18 -18.16
CA TYR A 369 1.44 38.53 -17.85
C TYR A 369 2.65 38.54 -16.93
N PHE A 370 2.76 37.61 -15.98
CA PHE A 370 3.96 37.48 -15.17
C PHE A 370 5.18 37.25 -16.04
N THR A 371 5.10 36.33 -17.00
CA THR A 371 6.17 36.06 -17.96
C THR A 371 6.52 37.30 -18.80
N ALA A 372 5.50 38.01 -19.30
CA ALA A 372 5.70 39.21 -20.12
C ALA A 372 6.30 40.38 -19.34
N VAL A 373 5.80 40.67 -18.13
CA VAL A 373 6.30 41.76 -17.27
C VAL A 373 7.72 41.45 -16.81
N TYR A 374 7.97 40.24 -16.30
CA TYR A 374 9.30 39.84 -15.88
C TYR A 374 10.30 39.88 -17.05
N GLY A 375 9.94 39.34 -18.21
CA GLY A 375 10.80 39.33 -19.38
C GLY A 375 11.06 40.74 -19.95
N LEU A 376 10.00 41.46 -20.32
CA LEU A 376 10.10 42.69 -21.09
C LEU A 376 10.40 43.93 -20.24
N MET A 377 9.84 44.04 -19.03
CA MET A 377 10.06 45.21 -18.16
C MET A 377 11.24 45.04 -17.22
N GLU A 378 11.38 43.88 -16.56
CA GLU A 378 12.42 43.68 -15.55
C GLU A 378 13.77 43.33 -16.21
N LEU A 379 13.78 42.32 -17.10
CA LEU A 379 15.01 41.79 -17.69
C LEU A 379 15.49 42.55 -18.93
N ALA A 380 14.61 42.77 -19.93
CA ALA A 380 14.95 43.49 -21.15
C ALA A 380 14.82 45.02 -21.02
N GLN A 381 14.06 45.50 -20.02
CA GLN A 381 13.86 46.92 -19.72
C GLN A 381 13.42 47.76 -20.93
N ILE A 382 12.50 47.22 -21.73
CA ILE A 382 12.05 47.83 -22.98
C ILE A 382 11.62 49.29 -22.78
N LYS A 383 12.10 50.15 -23.67
CA LYS A 383 11.80 51.57 -23.73
C LYS A 383 10.96 51.89 -24.95
N LYS A 384 10.24 53.01 -24.87
CA LYS A 384 9.45 53.56 -25.98
C LYS A 384 10.31 53.70 -27.24
N GLY A 385 9.79 53.23 -28.37
CA GLY A 385 10.44 53.25 -29.68
C GLY A 385 11.38 52.07 -29.97
N GLN A 386 11.70 51.22 -29.00
CA GLN A 386 12.46 49.99 -29.26
C GLN A 386 11.60 48.93 -29.96
N SER A 387 12.23 48.07 -30.74
CA SER A 387 11.55 46.99 -31.47
C SER A 387 11.62 45.65 -30.73
N VAL A 388 10.49 44.93 -30.71
CA VAL A 388 10.36 43.61 -30.07
C VAL A 388 9.81 42.60 -31.07
N LEU A 389 10.52 41.49 -31.25
CA LEU A 389 10.07 40.31 -31.98
C LEU A 389 9.41 39.33 -31.02
N ILE A 390 8.13 39.02 -31.25
CA ILE A 390 7.36 38.08 -30.42
C ILE A 390 7.03 36.84 -31.26
N HIS A 391 7.57 35.70 -30.86
CA HIS A 391 7.24 34.43 -31.48
C HIS A 391 5.95 33.81 -30.92
N SER A 392 5.27 32.99 -31.73
CA SER A 392 3.98 32.38 -31.39
C SER A 392 2.98 33.41 -30.85
N ALA A 393 2.87 34.54 -31.55
CA ALA A 393 2.27 35.76 -31.01
C ALA A 393 0.78 35.65 -30.65
N THR A 394 0.07 34.65 -31.18
CA THR A 394 -1.34 34.38 -30.87
C THR A 394 -1.56 33.49 -29.64
N ASP A 395 -0.50 32.97 -29.05
CA ASP A 395 -0.58 32.16 -27.84
C ASP A 395 -0.64 33.09 -26.61
N GLY A 396 -0.97 32.57 -25.43
CA GLY A 396 -1.21 33.39 -24.24
C GLY A 396 -0.09 34.39 -23.90
N VAL A 397 1.17 33.95 -23.84
CA VAL A 397 2.33 34.82 -23.57
C VAL A 397 2.56 35.83 -24.70
N GLY A 398 2.31 35.42 -25.95
CA GLY A 398 2.45 36.28 -27.12
C GLY A 398 1.48 37.46 -27.07
N LEU A 399 0.20 37.19 -26.78
CA LEU A 399 -0.82 38.23 -26.65
C LEU A 399 -0.58 39.13 -25.45
N ALA A 400 -0.17 38.58 -24.31
CA ALA A 400 0.23 39.36 -23.14
C ALA A 400 1.41 40.30 -23.47
N SER A 401 2.39 39.80 -24.23
CA SER A 401 3.54 40.58 -24.69
C SER A 401 3.13 41.70 -25.64
N ILE A 402 2.17 41.45 -26.55
CA ILE A 402 1.62 42.50 -27.44
C ILE A 402 0.94 43.61 -26.64
N HIS A 403 0.08 43.26 -25.67
CA HIS A 403 -0.58 44.24 -24.81
C HIS A 403 0.45 45.12 -24.08
N LEU A 404 1.48 44.48 -23.50
CA LEU A 404 2.52 45.18 -22.78
C LEU A 404 3.39 46.07 -23.68
N CYS A 405 3.79 45.58 -24.86
CA CYS A 405 4.56 46.35 -25.83
C CYS A 405 3.78 47.58 -26.34
N LYS A 406 2.46 47.47 -26.52
CA LYS A 406 1.61 48.62 -26.87
C LYS A 406 1.61 49.68 -25.78
N HIS A 407 1.49 49.28 -24.51
CA HIS A 407 1.58 50.19 -23.37
C HIS A 407 2.95 50.89 -23.30
N LEU A 408 4.04 50.13 -23.51
CA LEU A 408 5.40 50.66 -23.51
C LEU A 408 5.73 51.52 -24.74
N GLY A 409 4.89 51.51 -25.79
CA GLY A 409 5.13 52.20 -27.05
C GLY A 409 6.28 51.61 -27.86
N ALA A 410 6.43 50.28 -27.80
CA ALA A 410 7.42 49.54 -28.58
C ALA A 410 6.90 49.20 -29.99
N THR A 411 7.82 49.08 -30.95
CA THR A 411 7.52 48.60 -32.30
C THR A 411 7.42 47.07 -32.29
N ILE A 412 6.28 46.52 -32.69
CA ILE A 412 6.00 45.09 -32.56
C ILE A 412 6.21 44.38 -33.90
N TYR A 413 7.01 43.32 -33.90
CA TYR A 413 7.12 42.33 -34.97
C TYR A 413 6.70 40.96 -34.42
N VAL A 414 5.99 40.16 -35.21
CA VAL A 414 5.41 38.90 -34.74
C VAL A 414 5.60 37.76 -35.72
N THR A 415 5.64 36.53 -35.20
CA THR A 415 5.48 35.33 -36.04
C THR A 415 4.24 34.54 -35.67
N VAL A 416 3.58 33.98 -36.69
CA VAL A 416 2.35 33.17 -36.55
C VAL A 416 2.39 31.90 -37.39
N GLY A 417 1.59 30.91 -37.03
CA GLY A 417 1.62 29.57 -37.63
C GLY A 417 0.72 29.37 -38.85
N ASN A 418 -0.28 30.21 -39.05
CA ASN A 418 -1.27 30.09 -40.12
C ASN A 418 -1.92 31.45 -40.46
N GLU A 419 -2.72 31.46 -41.54
CA GLU A 419 -3.37 32.68 -42.05
C GLU A 419 -4.48 33.20 -41.14
N GLU A 420 -5.20 32.31 -40.44
CA GLU A 420 -6.22 32.68 -39.47
C GLU A 420 -5.62 33.51 -38.31
N LYS A 421 -4.50 33.04 -37.76
CA LYS A 421 -3.72 33.74 -36.74
C LYS A 421 -3.18 35.08 -37.25
N ARG A 422 -2.77 35.16 -38.53
CA ARG A 422 -2.35 36.41 -39.18
C ARG A 422 -3.49 37.43 -39.22
N LYS A 423 -4.69 37.04 -39.69
CA LYS A 423 -5.86 37.92 -39.76
C LYS A 423 -6.28 38.41 -38.38
N PHE A 424 -6.33 37.50 -37.41
CA PHE A 424 -6.65 37.82 -36.02
C PHE A 424 -5.76 38.95 -35.47
N LEU A 425 -4.43 38.88 -35.65
CA LEU A 425 -3.53 39.93 -35.17
C LEU A 425 -3.69 41.28 -35.90
N GLN A 426 -4.05 41.26 -37.19
CA GLN A 426 -4.31 42.49 -37.95
C GLN A 426 -5.61 43.15 -37.50
N GLU A 427 -6.69 42.37 -37.42
CA GLU A 427 -8.04 42.87 -37.17
C GLU A 427 -8.23 43.26 -35.69
N GLU A 428 -7.85 42.39 -34.76
CA GLU A 428 -8.12 42.59 -33.32
C GLU A 428 -7.00 43.35 -32.61
N HIS A 429 -5.76 43.22 -33.08
CA HIS A 429 -4.60 43.84 -32.45
C HIS A 429 -3.93 44.92 -33.31
N GLY A 430 -4.43 45.23 -34.51
CA GLY A 430 -3.93 46.34 -35.33
C GLY A 430 -2.44 46.23 -35.68
N ILE A 431 -1.89 45.02 -35.73
CA ILE A 431 -0.49 44.81 -36.13
C ILE A 431 -0.39 44.94 -37.65
N PRO A 432 0.50 45.80 -38.19
CA PRO A 432 0.67 45.96 -39.63
C PRO A 432 0.99 44.65 -40.35
N ALA A 433 0.47 44.47 -41.57
CA ALA A 433 0.62 43.22 -42.32
C ALA A 433 2.10 42.88 -42.63
N ASP A 434 2.94 43.90 -42.83
CA ASP A 434 4.38 43.83 -43.05
C ASP A 434 5.19 43.61 -41.75
N HIS A 435 4.53 43.62 -40.59
CA HIS A 435 5.11 43.26 -39.29
C HIS A 435 4.78 41.82 -38.86
N ILE A 436 4.01 41.07 -39.66
CA ILE A 436 3.59 39.70 -39.36
C ILE A 436 4.28 38.73 -40.30
N PHE A 437 5.00 37.75 -39.73
CA PHE A 437 5.79 36.77 -40.47
C PHE A 437 5.40 35.32 -40.12
N SER A 438 5.92 34.36 -40.89
CA SER A 438 5.71 32.92 -40.62
C SER A 438 6.56 32.45 -39.44
N SER A 439 5.99 31.60 -38.58
CA SER A 439 6.70 30.92 -37.49
C SER A 439 7.19 29.52 -37.85
N ARG A 440 6.90 29.03 -39.08
CA ARG A 440 7.19 27.65 -39.51
C ARG A 440 8.47 27.52 -40.32
N ASN A 441 9.06 28.63 -40.72
CA ASN A 441 10.30 28.69 -41.52
C ASN A 441 11.11 29.93 -41.10
N SER A 442 12.33 30.05 -41.60
CA SER A 442 13.25 31.14 -41.26
C SER A 442 13.02 32.43 -42.07
N ASP A 443 12.03 32.47 -42.98
CA ASP A 443 11.79 33.62 -43.87
C ASP A 443 11.48 34.91 -43.08
N PHE A 444 11.00 34.79 -41.83
CA PHE A 444 10.81 35.94 -40.95
C PHE A 444 12.10 36.73 -40.73
N ALA A 445 13.26 36.08 -40.71
CA ALA A 445 14.53 36.76 -40.47
C ALA A 445 14.87 37.72 -41.62
N THR A 446 14.71 37.27 -42.86
CA THR A 446 14.88 38.11 -44.05
C THR A 446 13.84 39.22 -44.10
N GLY A 447 12.57 38.89 -43.83
CA GLY A 447 11.48 39.87 -43.80
C GLY A 447 11.72 40.99 -42.78
N ILE A 448 12.13 40.62 -41.56
CA ILE A 448 12.44 41.58 -40.49
C ILE A 448 13.66 42.42 -40.83
N ARG A 449 14.72 41.84 -41.39
CA ARG A 449 15.89 42.61 -41.87
C ARG A 449 15.46 43.66 -42.90
N ASN A 450 14.57 43.32 -43.84
CA ASN A 450 14.12 44.26 -44.85
C ASN A 450 13.34 45.44 -44.25
N VAL A 451 12.38 45.19 -43.36
CA VAL A 451 11.57 46.26 -42.73
C VAL A 451 12.33 47.07 -41.67
N THR A 452 13.43 46.53 -41.15
CA THR A 452 14.32 47.22 -40.18
C THR A 452 15.55 47.86 -40.84
N GLY A 453 15.67 47.83 -42.17
CA GLY A 453 16.84 48.37 -42.88
C GLY A 453 18.15 47.65 -42.54
N GLY A 454 18.08 46.35 -42.23
CA GLY A 454 19.21 45.51 -41.85
C GLY A 454 19.58 45.57 -40.37
N ARG A 455 18.94 46.43 -39.57
CA ARG A 455 19.28 46.65 -38.16
C ARG A 455 18.94 45.46 -37.27
N GLY A 456 17.83 44.76 -37.52
CA GLY A 456 17.29 43.76 -36.62
C GLY A 456 16.41 44.35 -35.51
N VAL A 457 16.23 43.61 -34.42
CA VAL A 457 15.31 43.97 -33.31
C VAL A 457 16.02 44.16 -31.97
N ASP A 458 15.55 45.11 -31.15
CA ASP A 458 16.17 45.37 -29.83
C ASP A 458 15.90 44.23 -28.82
N CYS A 459 14.79 43.51 -28.98
CA CYS A 459 14.48 42.35 -28.14
C CYS A 459 13.76 41.24 -28.91
N GLY A 460 14.10 39.99 -28.58
CA GLY A 460 13.39 38.81 -29.07
C GLY A 460 12.77 38.04 -27.89
N MET A 461 11.46 37.81 -27.93
CA MET A 461 10.74 36.94 -27.01
C MET A 461 10.49 35.60 -27.72
N ASN A 462 11.36 34.62 -27.44
CA ASN A 462 11.43 33.38 -28.21
C ASN A 462 10.84 32.16 -27.50
N SER A 463 10.07 31.40 -28.26
CA SER A 463 9.55 30.07 -27.92
C SER A 463 9.78 29.04 -29.02
N LEU A 464 10.48 29.40 -30.11
CA LEU A 464 10.83 28.49 -31.20
C LEU A 464 12.09 27.70 -30.83
N THR A 465 12.32 26.59 -31.53
CA THR A 465 13.40 25.63 -31.21
C THR A 465 14.36 25.43 -32.38
N GLY A 466 15.56 24.94 -32.11
CA GLY A 466 16.54 24.54 -33.12
C GLY A 466 16.94 25.67 -34.08
N ALA A 467 16.91 25.42 -35.39
CA ALA A 467 17.36 26.38 -36.40
C ALA A 467 16.58 27.71 -36.36
N LEU A 468 15.29 27.68 -36.00
CA LEU A 468 14.49 28.91 -35.89
C LEU A 468 14.91 29.74 -34.68
N LEU A 469 15.33 29.10 -33.58
CA LEU A 469 15.91 29.78 -32.43
C LEU A 469 17.23 30.46 -32.81
N ASP A 470 18.12 29.76 -33.52
CA ASP A 470 19.42 30.31 -33.95
C ASP A 470 19.24 31.56 -34.85
N GLU A 471 18.33 31.48 -35.83
CA GLU A 471 18.01 32.63 -36.69
C GLU A 471 17.45 33.80 -35.89
N SER A 472 16.57 33.54 -34.92
CA SER A 472 15.99 34.56 -34.05
C SER A 472 17.06 35.24 -33.18
N TRP A 473 18.02 34.47 -32.65
CA TRP A 473 19.14 34.97 -31.86
C TRP A 473 20.05 35.89 -32.68
N ARG A 474 20.35 35.51 -33.93
CA ARG A 474 21.18 36.32 -34.84
C ARG A 474 20.49 37.59 -35.34
N LEU A 475 19.16 37.64 -35.27
CA LEU A 475 18.35 38.76 -35.75
C LEU A 475 18.34 39.97 -34.81
N LEU A 476 18.91 39.84 -33.61
CA LEU A 476 19.01 40.98 -32.69
C LEU A 476 19.84 42.13 -33.27
N ALA A 477 19.48 43.34 -32.90
CA ALA A 477 20.28 44.55 -33.11
C ALA A 477 21.39 44.66 -32.04
N ASP A 478 22.32 45.58 -32.24
CA ASP A 478 23.37 45.87 -31.27
C ASP A 478 22.80 46.16 -29.88
N LYS A 479 23.39 45.55 -28.85
CA LYS A 479 22.95 45.61 -27.45
C LYS A 479 21.57 44.98 -27.20
N GLY A 480 21.05 44.21 -28.14
CA GLY A 480 19.74 43.58 -28.02
C GLY A 480 19.68 42.53 -26.91
N THR A 481 18.47 42.24 -26.43
CA THR A 481 18.22 41.22 -25.42
C THR A 481 17.34 40.10 -25.94
N PHE A 482 17.82 38.87 -25.88
CA PHE A 482 17.06 37.66 -26.22
C PHE A 482 16.48 37.04 -24.97
N LEU A 483 15.17 36.85 -24.95
CA LEU A 483 14.41 36.23 -23.87
C LEU A 483 13.96 34.85 -24.34
N GLU A 484 14.60 33.81 -23.83
CA GLU A 484 14.28 32.42 -24.16
C GLU A 484 13.28 31.86 -23.13
N ILE A 485 12.03 31.66 -23.55
CA ILE A 485 11.00 30.98 -22.74
C ILE A 485 10.82 29.51 -23.13
N GLY A 486 11.40 29.08 -24.25
CA GLY A 486 11.43 27.69 -24.68
C GLY A 486 12.33 26.83 -23.80
N LYS A 487 11.99 25.55 -23.66
CA LYS A 487 12.72 24.61 -22.79
C LYS A 487 13.46 23.51 -23.51
N LYS A 488 13.01 23.14 -24.71
CA LYS A 488 13.50 21.96 -25.41
C LYS A 488 15.01 22.03 -25.64
N ASP A 489 15.51 23.07 -26.31
CA ASP A 489 16.94 23.22 -26.60
C ASP A 489 17.81 23.34 -25.34
N ILE A 490 17.29 23.96 -24.28
CA ILE A 490 17.99 24.06 -22.98
C ILE A 490 18.11 22.66 -22.33
N VAL A 491 17.04 21.88 -22.34
CA VAL A 491 17.02 20.51 -21.79
C VAL A 491 17.91 19.58 -22.61
N ASP A 492 17.87 19.69 -23.93
CA ASP A 492 18.68 18.91 -24.88
C ASP A 492 20.17 19.35 -24.88
N ARG A 493 20.50 20.45 -24.20
CA ARG A 493 21.87 21.03 -24.09
C ARG A 493 22.49 21.36 -25.46
N ASN A 494 21.69 21.97 -26.33
CA ASN A 494 22.13 22.39 -27.67
C ASN A 494 23.13 23.56 -27.61
N SER A 495 23.86 23.77 -28.70
CA SER A 495 24.83 24.87 -28.84
C SER A 495 24.14 26.21 -29.11
N LEU A 496 24.79 27.29 -28.66
CA LEU A 496 24.36 28.67 -28.91
C LEU A 496 25.42 29.38 -29.77
N ALA A 497 24.99 30.11 -30.81
CA ALA A 497 25.90 30.89 -31.64
C ALA A 497 26.55 32.03 -30.84
N MET A 498 27.87 32.17 -30.92
CA MET A 498 28.60 33.20 -30.16
C MET A 498 28.62 34.58 -30.83
N GLU A 499 28.27 34.65 -32.12
CA GLU A 499 28.36 35.88 -32.94
C GLU A 499 27.59 37.08 -32.37
N PRO A 500 26.33 36.96 -31.88
CA PRO A 500 25.61 38.13 -31.36
C PRO A 500 26.21 38.73 -30.09
N PHE A 501 27.04 38.00 -29.35
CA PHE A 501 27.74 38.56 -28.18
C PHE A 501 28.79 39.61 -28.56
N ASP A 502 29.36 39.56 -29.77
CA ASP A 502 30.27 40.59 -30.29
C ASP A 502 29.55 41.95 -30.47
N ARG A 503 28.23 41.90 -30.66
CA ARG A 503 27.34 43.07 -30.72
C ARG A 503 26.82 43.50 -29.34
N ASN A 504 27.44 43.02 -28.26
CA ASN A 504 27.02 43.23 -26.87
C ASN A 504 25.58 42.76 -26.58
N CYS A 505 25.07 41.76 -27.32
CA CYS A 505 23.75 41.22 -27.04
C CYS A 505 23.75 40.40 -25.74
N THR A 506 22.59 40.33 -25.09
CA THR A 506 22.39 39.52 -23.87
C THR A 506 21.40 38.39 -24.15
N TYR A 507 21.71 37.18 -23.69
CA TYR A 507 20.81 36.02 -23.76
C TYR A 507 20.30 35.67 -22.36
N ARG A 508 18.97 35.61 -22.18
CA ARG A 508 18.32 35.35 -20.88
C ARG A 508 17.34 34.18 -21.01
N GLY A 509 17.65 33.05 -20.38
CA GLY A 509 16.67 31.98 -20.18
C GLY A 509 15.69 32.35 -19.07
N ILE A 510 14.38 32.20 -19.32
CA ILE A 510 13.32 32.52 -18.37
C ILE A 510 12.60 31.24 -17.93
N ASP A 511 12.50 31.04 -16.62
CA ASP A 511 11.70 29.98 -16.03
C ASP A 511 11.13 30.42 -14.68
N ILE A 512 9.90 30.91 -14.71
CA ILE A 512 9.22 31.47 -13.54
C ILE A 512 8.78 30.41 -12.53
N SER A 513 8.99 29.12 -12.83
CA SER A 513 8.58 28.01 -11.98
C SER A 513 9.71 27.38 -11.16
N LYS A 514 10.94 27.91 -11.31
CA LYS A 514 12.11 27.46 -10.56
C LYS A 514 11.97 27.86 -9.08
N PRO A 515 12.46 27.02 -8.14
CA PRO A 515 12.42 27.33 -6.71
C PRO A 515 12.99 28.72 -6.39
N VAL A 516 14.11 29.11 -7.01
CA VAL A 516 14.72 30.43 -6.80
C VAL A 516 13.82 31.62 -7.15
N ILE A 517 12.86 31.46 -8.06
CA ILE A 517 11.85 32.49 -8.36
C ILE A 517 10.66 32.38 -7.41
N LEU A 518 10.22 31.15 -7.12
CA LEU A 518 9.08 30.89 -6.24
C LEU A 518 9.36 31.23 -4.77
N GLU A 519 10.62 31.16 -4.33
CA GLU A 519 11.06 31.52 -2.98
C GLU A 519 11.26 33.04 -2.83
N ASP A 520 11.35 33.79 -3.94
CA ASP A 520 11.40 35.26 -3.93
C ASP A 520 9.98 35.85 -3.90
N HIS A 521 9.35 35.78 -2.73
CA HIS A 521 7.99 36.29 -2.51
C HIS A 521 7.87 37.79 -2.84
N ALA A 522 8.93 38.58 -2.63
CA ALA A 522 8.94 40.01 -2.90
C ALA A 522 8.94 40.33 -4.40
N LEU A 523 9.66 39.54 -5.21
CA LEU A 523 9.58 39.61 -6.68
C LEU A 523 8.17 39.26 -7.16
N ILE A 524 7.59 38.18 -6.65
CA ILE A 524 6.26 37.73 -7.05
C ILE A 524 5.22 38.80 -6.73
N GLU A 525 5.22 39.32 -5.50
CA GLU A 525 4.28 40.37 -5.10
C GLU A 525 4.42 41.61 -6.00
N ARG A 526 5.66 42.07 -6.25
CA ARG A 526 5.92 43.26 -7.07
C ARG A 526 5.37 43.10 -8.50
N ILE A 527 5.61 41.96 -9.14
CA ILE A 527 5.13 41.70 -10.50
C ILE A 527 3.60 41.59 -10.51
N LEU A 528 3.00 40.86 -9.57
CA LEU A 528 1.54 40.73 -9.50
C LEU A 528 0.85 42.08 -9.21
N GLN A 529 1.42 42.94 -8.36
CA GLN A 529 0.90 44.31 -8.17
C GLN A 529 1.04 45.16 -9.43
N THR A 530 2.12 45.00 -10.20
CA THR A 530 2.30 45.68 -11.49
C THR A 530 1.21 45.26 -12.48
N ILE A 531 0.94 43.96 -12.59
CA ILE A 531 -0.14 43.41 -13.42
C ILE A 531 -1.49 43.97 -12.99
N ARG A 532 -1.75 44.02 -11.67
CA ARG A 532 -2.98 44.59 -11.12
C ARG A 532 -3.14 46.07 -11.50
N SER A 533 -2.09 46.88 -11.36
CA SER A 533 -2.14 48.30 -11.75
C SER A 533 -2.46 48.45 -13.23
N LEU A 534 -1.71 47.76 -14.10
CA LEU A 534 -1.92 47.80 -15.55
C LEU A 534 -3.34 47.37 -15.95
N LEU A 535 -3.94 46.41 -15.24
CA LEU A 535 -5.31 45.98 -15.48
C LEU A 535 -6.32 47.05 -15.06
N VAL A 536 -6.16 47.62 -13.86
CA VAL A 536 -7.06 48.67 -13.34
C VAL A 536 -6.97 49.94 -14.18
N ASP A 537 -5.77 50.30 -14.65
CA ASP A 537 -5.51 51.47 -15.48
C ASP A 537 -5.94 51.25 -16.95
N GLY A 538 -6.39 50.04 -17.31
CA GLY A 538 -6.88 49.71 -18.65
C GLY A 538 -5.78 49.56 -19.70
N HIS A 539 -4.53 49.38 -19.29
CA HIS A 539 -3.39 49.16 -20.18
C HIS A 539 -3.25 47.70 -20.64
N ILE A 540 -3.75 46.76 -19.83
CA ILE A 540 -3.87 45.35 -20.19
C ILE A 540 -5.30 44.86 -19.92
N GLN A 541 -5.64 43.72 -20.51
CA GLN A 541 -6.95 43.09 -20.41
C GLN A 541 -6.83 41.56 -20.31
N PRO A 542 -7.85 40.84 -19.82
CA PRO A 542 -7.88 39.37 -19.92
C PRO A 542 -7.58 38.89 -21.35
N ILE A 543 -6.88 37.76 -21.49
CA ILE A 543 -6.53 37.24 -22.80
C ILE A 543 -7.78 36.70 -23.51
N SER A 544 -7.95 37.12 -24.76
CA SER A 544 -9.06 36.72 -25.64
C SER A 544 -8.50 36.35 -27.02
N PRO A 545 -9.07 35.34 -27.72
CA PRO A 545 -10.16 34.45 -27.31
C PRO A 545 -9.74 33.45 -26.21
N ARG A 546 -10.73 32.91 -25.50
CA ARG A 546 -10.53 31.83 -24.52
C ARG A 546 -11.41 30.63 -24.85
N LYS A 547 -10.83 29.43 -24.82
CA LYS A 547 -11.57 28.17 -24.94
C LYS A 547 -11.76 27.56 -23.56
N THR A 548 -13.00 27.37 -23.17
CA THR A 548 -13.35 26.83 -21.85
C THR A 548 -13.69 25.35 -21.92
N PHE A 549 -13.18 24.57 -20.96
CA PHE A 549 -13.49 23.17 -20.72
C PHE A 549 -13.93 22.98 -19.27
N SER A 550 -14.68 21.91 -18.99
CA SER A 550 -14.96 21.50 -17.61
C SER A 550 -13.70 20.90 -16.95
N PHE A 551 -13.60 20.96 -15.62
CA PHE A 551 -12.59 20.20 -14.87
C PHE A 551 -12.66 18.69 -15.12
N ALA A 552 -13.81 18.14 -15.52
CA ALA A 552 -13.94 16.74 -15.96
C ALA A 552 -13.26 16.48 -17.32
N GLN A 553 -12.99 17.52 -18.10
CA GLN A 553 -12.50 17.46 -19.48
C GLN A 553 -11.03 17.88 -19.61
N ILE A 554 -10.25 17.85 -18.52
CA ILE A 554 -8.81 18.15 -18.54
C ILE A 554 -8.06 17.33 -19.61
N PRO A 555 -8.30 16.01 -19.78
CA PRO A 555 -7.64 15.24 -20.82
C PRO A 555 -7.92 15.79 -22.23
N ASP A 556 -9.14 16.24 -22.49
CA ASP A 556 -9.53 16.81 -23.78
C ASP A 556 -8.94 18.21 -23.98
N ALA A 557 -8.86 19.02 -22.93
CA ALA A 557 -8.17 20.31 -22.96
C ALA A 557 -6.68 20.15 -23.32
N ILE A 558 -6.00 19.15 -22.75
CA ILE A 558 -4.60 18.82 -23.06
C ILE A 558 -4.46 18.32 -24.51
N ARG A 559 -5.38 17.47 -24.99
CA ARG A 559 -5.41 17.01 -26.39
C ARG A 559 -5.64 18.17 -27.36
N TYR A 560 -6.50 19.12 -27.00
CA TYR A 560 -6.78 20.31 -27.80
C TYR A 560 -5.57 21.26 -27.87
N MET A 561 -4.81 21.40 -26.77
CA MET A 561 -3.62 22.26 -26.75
C MET A 561 -2.47 21.72 -27.59
N ARG A 562 -2.30 20.39 -27.62
CA ARG A 562 -1.13 19.70 -28.19
C ARG A 562 -0.74 20.11 -29.62
N PRO A 563 -1.65 20.28 -30.60
CA PRO A 563 -1.26 20.64 -31.95
C PRO A 563 -0.81 22.11 -32.10
N GLY A 564 -0.95 22.95 -31.07
CA GLY A 564 -0.56 24.37 -31.13
C GLY A 564 -1.44 25.25 -32.05
N VAL A 565 -2.63 24.76 -32.41
CA VAL A 565 -3.55 25.46 -33.33
C VAL A 565 -4.44 26.49 -32.65
N HIS A 566 -4.55 26.44 -31.31
CA HIS A 566 -5.38 27.36 -30.54
C HIS A 566 -4.88 28.81 -30.64
N ILE A 567 -5.82 29.74 -30.45
CA ILE A 567 -5.57 31.19 -30.31
C ILE A 567 -5.97 31.55 -28.88
N GLY A 568 -5.15 32.37 -28.22
CA GLY A 568 -5.37 32.83 -26.86
C GLY A 568 -5.14 31.74 -25.83
N LYS A 569 -6.10 31.52 -24.94
CA LYS A 569 -5.91 30.72 -23.72
C LYS A 569 -6.96 29.62 -23.54
N ILE A 570 -6.55 28.53 -22.91
CA ILE A 570 -7.45 27.44 -22.52
C ILE A 570 -7.72 27.55 -21.02
N VAL A 571 -8.99 27.52 -20.63
CA VAL A 571 -9.45 27.67 -19.24
C VAL A 571 -10.27 26.46 -18.84
N LEU A 572 -10.03 25.98 -17.62
CA LEU A 572 -10.86 24.99 -16.93
C LEU A 572 -11.80 25.75 -16.01
N SER A 573 -13.10 25.48 -16.09
CA SER A 573 -14.11 26.11 -15.21
C SER A 573 -15.18 25.10 -14.81
N HIS A 574 -15.81 25.33 -13.66
CA HIS A 574 -16.99 24.59 -13.23
C HIS A 574 -18.25 24.98 -14.04
N GLY A 575 -18.19 26.06 -14.84
CA GLY A 575 -19.32 26.55 -15.64
C GLY A 575 -20.45 27.15 -14.78
N ALA A 576 -21.59 27.44 -15.43
CA ALA A 576 -22.75 28.06 -14.77
C ALA A 576 -23.46 27.14 -13.77
N GLU A 577 -23.31 25.83 -13.90
CA GLU A 577 -23.95 24.81 -13.03
C GLU A 577 -23.27 24.68 -11.66
N GLY A 578 -22.05 25.22 -11.51
CA GLY A 578 -21.44 25.50 -10.21
C GLY A 578 -20.74 24.33 -9.51
N ASP A 579 -20.86 23.09 -9.99
CA ASP A 579 -20.13 21.93 -9.46
C ASP A 579 -19.97 20.84 -10.53
N THR A 580 -18.83 20.15 -10.53
CA THR A 580 -18.49 19.13 -11.53
C THR A 580 -18.23 17.80 -10.83
N GLN A 581 -18.90 16.75 -11.28
CA GLN A 581 -18.61 15.38 -10.85
C GLN A 581 -17.38 14.87 -11.59
N VAL A 582 -16.40 14.37 -10.84
CA VAL A 582 -15.17 13.78 -11.39
C VAL A 582 -14.84 12.50 -10.63
N PRO A 583 -14.18 11.52 -11.27
CA PRO A 583 -13.66 10.35 -10.57
C PRO A 583 -12.53 10.82 -9.65
N ILE A 584 -12.68 10.66 -8.34
CA ILE A 584 -11.69 11.02 -7.31
C ILE A 584 -11.22 9.74 -6.63
N ARG A 585 -9.91 9.51 -6.61
CA ARG A 585 -9.31 8.44 -5.82
C ARG A 585 -9.23 8.87 -4.35
N PRO A 586 -9.86 8.12 -3.42
CA PRO A 586 -9.73 8.37 -1.98
C PRO A 586 -8.28 8.26 -1.50
N GLU A 587 -7.96 8.96 -0.41
CA GLU A 587 -6.69 8.77 0.29
C GLU A 587 -6.61 7.31 0.79
N PRO A 588 -5.52 6.56 0.49
CA PRO A 588 -5.35 5.21 1.03
C PRO A 588 -5.40 5.23 2.57
N LEU A 589 -5.96 4.18 3.17
CA LEU A 589 -5.96 4.02 4.62
C LEU A 589 -4.51 3.98 5.15
N ALA A 590 -4.04 5.11 5.67
CA ALA A 590 -2.73 5.22 6.29
C ALA A 590 -2.85 5.07 7.81
N MET A 591 -2.10 4.12 8.38
CA MET A 591 -1.97 4.01 9.83
C MET A 591 -1.22 5.24 10.35
N ARG A 592 -1.87 6.04 11.20
CA ARG A 592 -1.27 7.22 11.82
C ARG A 592 -1.13 7.01 13.32
N LEU A 593 0.11 7.00 13.78
CA LEU A 593 0.44 6.77 15.17
C LEU A 593 0.56 8.10 15.92
N ASP A 594 0.00 8.16 17.13
CA ASP A 594 0.14 9.30 18.03
C ASP A 594 1.63 9.52 18.37
N LYS A 595 2.10 10.74 18.12
CA LYS A 595 3.48 11.17 18.35
C LYS A 595 3.81 11.33 19.84
N SER A 596 2.81 11.43 20.70
CA SER A 596 2.93 11.64 22.14
C SER A 596 2.96 10.33 22.97
N CYS A 597 2.84 9.18 22.30
CA CYS A 597 2.83 7.86 22.92
C CYS A 597 4.09 7.04 22.60
N THR A 598 4.30 5.99 23.38
CA THR A 598 5.34 4.97 23.17
C THR A 598 4.73 3.68 22.63
N TYR A 599 5.42 3.03 21.69
CA TYR A 599 5.03 1.72 21.18
C TYR A 599 6.07 0.66 21.58
N LEU A 600 5.59 -0.43 22.16
CA LEU A 600 6.41 -1.50 22.68
C LEU A 600 6.55 -2.60 21.63
N ILE A 601 7.78 -2.96 21.28
CA ILE A 601 8.08 -4.12 20.43
C ILE A 601 8.86 -5.11 21.27
N VAL A 602 8.27 -6.28 21.49
CA VAL A 602 8.87 -7.38 22.21
C VAL A 602 9.46 -8.33 21.17
N GLY A 603 10.79 -8.40 21.10
CA GLY A 603 11.52 -9.06 20.03
C GLY A 603 12.73 -8.23 19.59
N GLY A 604 13.84 -8.89 19.26
CA GLY A 604 15.07 -8.20 18.86
C GLY A 604 14.96 -7.54 17.47
N LEU A 605 15.78 -6.52 17.21
CA LEU A 605 15.78 -5.79 15.92
C LEU A 605 16.46 -6.53 14.77
N LYS A 606 17.00 -7.72 15.00
CA LYS A 606 17.74 -8.50 14.01
C LYS A 606 16.89 -9.06 12.86
N GLY A 607 15.56 -9.02 12.94
CA GLY A 607 14.69 -9.62 11.91
C GLY A 607 13.41 -8.82 11.74
N LEU A 608 12.27 -9.51 11.63
CA LEU A 608 10.95 -8.91 11.39
C LEU A 608 10.61 -7.74 12.32
N CYS A 609 10.93 -7.84 13.61
CA CYS A 609 10.68 -6.76 14.57
C CYS A 609 11.48 -5.47 14.25
N GLY A 610 12.65 -5.59 13.63
CA GLY A 610 13.42 -4.44 13.14
C GLY A 610 12.73 -3.75 11.96
N SER A 611 12.24 -4.52 10.99
CA SER A 611 11.47 -4.00 9.86
C SER A 611 10.15 -3.36 10.32
N LEU A 612 9.45 -3.98 11.28
CA LEU A 612 8.26 -3.41 11.89
C LEU A 612 8.56 -2.11 12.65
N ALA A 613 9.68 -2.02 13.36
CA ALA A 613 10.08 -0.78 14.03
C ALA A 613 10.23 0.38 13.02
N ILE A 614 10.91 0.13 11.90
CA ILE A 614 11.07 1.13 10.82
C ILE A 614 9.70 1.50 10.22
N TYR A 615 8.84 0.51 10.00
CA TYR A 615 7.49 0.74 9.50
C TYR A 615 6.66 1.61 10.45
N LEU A 616 6.65 1.33 11.76
CA LEU A 616 5.96 2.17 12.75
C LEU A 616 6.53 3.60 12.77
N ALA A 617 7.85 3.77 12.64
CA ALA A 617 8.48 5.09 12.56
C ALA A 617 8.01 5.88 11.32
N ARG A 618 7.91 5.21 10.15
CA ARG A 618 7.33 5.80 8.93
C ARG A 618 5.85 6.17 9.12
N CYS A 619 5.09 5.38 9.88
CA CYS A 619 3.70 5.66 10.26
C CYS A 619 3.54 6.74 11.35
N GLY A 620 4.64 7.36 11.78
CA GLY A 620 4.63 8.52 12.68
C GLY A 620 5.06 8.27 14.12
N ALA A 621 5.38 7.02 14.52
CA ALA A 621 5.84 6.73 15.87
C ALA A 621 7.12 7.50 16.21
N LYS A 622 7.10 8.29 17.29
CA LYS A 622 8.28 9.07 17.76
C LYS A 622 9.01 8.44 18.93
N HIS A 623 8.40 7.47 19.60
CA HIS A 623 8.98 6.78 20.74
C HIS A 623 8.73 5.27 20.62
N LEU A 624 9.80 4.50 20.51
CA LEU A 624 9.77 3.04 20.48
C LEU A 624 10.55 2.47 21.67
N THR A 625 9.98 1.47 22.33
CA THR A 625 10.69 0.66 23.33
C THR A 625 10.85 -0.76 22.78
N ILE A 626 12.09 -1.20 22.65
CA ILE A 626 12.42 -2.53 22.14
C ILE A 626 12.86 -3.41 23.30
N VAL A 627 12.19 -4.54 23.46
CA VAL A 627 12.44 -5.49 24.56
C VAL A 627 13.09 -6.73 24.00
N SER A 628 14.30 -7.03 24.46
CA SER A 628 15.02 -8.25 24.08
C SER A 628 15.98 -8.71 25.17
N ARG A 629 16.20 -10.01 25.30
CA ARG A 629 17.16 -10.57 26.28
C ARG A 629 18.61 -10.23 25.92
N SER A 630 18.92 -10.24 24.62
CA SER A 630 20.27 -10.02 24.09
C SER A 630 20.66 -8.55 23.96
N GLY A 631 19.72 -7.61 24.14
CA GLY A 631 19.95 -6.21 23.79
C GLY A 631 20.03 -5.98 22.28
N ALA A 632 20.79 -4.94 21.89
CA ALA A 632 20.88 -4.45 20.52
C ALA A 632 22.33 -4.08 20.12
N ASP A 633 23.34 -4.69 20.73
CA ASP A 633 24.75 -4.32 20.54
C ASP A 633 25.34 -4.83 19.21
N ASP A 634 24.63 -5.70 18.51
CA ASP A 634 25.03 -6.20 17.19
C ASP A 634 24.86 -5.16 16.09
N GLU A 635 25.64 -5.31 15.01
CA GLU A 635 25.69 -4.36 13.90
C GLU A 635 24.33 -4.14 13.21
N ARG A 636 23.56 -5.22 13.03
CA ARG A 636 22.26 -5.18 12.35
C ARG A 636 21.23 -4.39 13.16
N SER A 637 21.13 -4.66 14.46
CA SER A 637 20.29 -3.87 15.37
C SER A 637 20.71 -2.40 15.40
N GLN A 638 22.01 -2.11 15.40
CA GLN A 638 22.52 -0.73 15.35
C GLN A 638 22.19 -0.02 14.03
N GLN A 639 22.17 -0.73 12.90
CA GLN A 639 21.72 -0.17 11.62
C GLN A 639 20.24 0.24 11.68
N VAL A 640 19.37 -0.62 12.22
CA VAL A 640 17.95 -0.30 12.41
C VAL A 640 17.80 0.93 13.31
N ILE A 641 18.54 1.03 14.42
CA ILE A 641 18.51 2.20 15.32
C ILE A 641 18.94 3.49 14.60
N ARG A 642 19.96 3.43 13.73
CA ARG A 642 20.36 4.58 12.90
C ARG A 642 19.24 5.01 11.95
N SER A 643 18.58 4.06 11.30
CA SER A 643 17.42 4.35 10.43
C SER A 643 16.26 4.98 11.20
N LEU A 644 15.93 4.47 12.39
CA LEU A 644 14.91 5.06 13.27
C LEU A 644 15.26 6.49 13.66
N LYS A 645 16.52 6.76 14.01
CA LYS A 645 16.98 8.11 14.33
C LYS A 645 16.87 9.05 13.14
N ALA A 646 17.18 8.59 11.93
CA ALA A 646 17.03 9.39 10.70
C ALA A 646 15.55 9.75 10.41
N LEU A 647 14.61 8.89 10.79
CA LEU A 647 13.16 9.15 10.73
C LEU A 647 12.64 10.03 11.89
N GLY A 648 13.54 10.48 12.78
CA GLY A 648 13.22 11.30 13.94
C GLY A 648 12.53 10.52 15.06
N THR A 649 12.75 9.21 15.15
CA THR A 649 12.20 8.33 16.19
C THR A 649 13.25 8.04 17.24
N SER A 650 12.88 8.23 18.51
CA SER A 650 13.70 7.85 19.66
C SER A 650 13.45 6.39 20.03
N THR A 651 14.53 5.64 20.28
CA THR A 651 14.48 4.21 20.57
C THR A 651 15.09 3.94 21.94
N THR A 652 14.34 3.27 22.82
CA THR A 652 14.81 2.77 24.11
C THR A 652 14.99 1.26 24.00
N ILE A 653 16.18 0.75 24.31
CA ILE A 653 16.45 -0.68 24.36
C ILE A 653 16.38 -1.14 25.80
N THR A 654 15.48 -2.07 26.11
CA THR A 654 15.31 -2.62 27.46
C THR A 654 15.60 -4.10 27.46
N ARG A 655 16.58 -4.52 28.27
CA ARG A 655 16.84 -5.94 28.53
C ARG A 655 15.84 -6.46 29.56
N ALA A 656 14.97 -7.36 29.14
CA ALA A 656 13.96 -7.98 29.99
C ALA A 656 13.49 -9.31 29.37
N ASP A 657 12.98 -10.21 30.21
CA ASP A 657 12.27 -11.42 29.79
C ASP A 657 10.81 -11.32 30.20
N ILE A 658 9.97 -11.08 29.21
CA ILE A 658 8.51 -10.93 29.36
C ILE A 658 7.80 -12.17 29.88
N SER A 659 8.45 -13.34 29.88
CA SER A 659 7.91 -14.54 30.57
C SER A 659 7.91 -14.38 32.09
N HIS A 660 8.72 -13.46 32.64
CA HIS A 660 8.66 -13.04 34.04
C HIS A 660 7.72 -11.86 34.23
N GLN A 661 6.80 -11.98 35.20
CA GLN A 661 5.76 -10.98 35.43
C GLN A 661 6.32 -9.62 35.86
N ASP A 662 7.34 -9.62 36.73
CA ASP A 662 7.93 -8.38 37.26
C ASP A 662 8.58 -7.55 36.16
N ASP A 663 9.18 -8.19 35.17
CA ASP A 663 9.76 -7.53 34.01
C ASP A 663 8.69 -6.82 33.16
N ALA A 664 7.56 -7.49 32.90
CA ALA A 664 6.44 -6.87 32.19
C ALA A 664 5.84 -5.69 32.97
N PHE A 665 5.68 -5.83 34.29
CA PHE A 665 5.19 -4.75 35.14
C PHE A 665 6.13 -3.55 35.17
N ARG A 666 7.43 -3.80 35.24
CA ARG A 666 8.47 -2.76 35.20
C ARG A 666 8.45 -1.99 33.88
N LEU A 667 8.32 -2.69 32.74
CA LEU A 667 8.24 -2.06 31.41
C LEU A 667 7.11 -1.02 31.31
N PHE A 668 5.92 -1.36 31.80
CA PHE A 668 4.79 -0.43 31.80
C PHE A 668 4.92 0.66 32.87
N GLY A 669 5.48 0.34 34.04
CA GLY A 669 5.64 1.29 35.15
C GLY A 669 6.73 2.33 34.95
N GLU A 670 7.82 1.99 34.25
CA GLU A 670 8.97 2.88 34.01
C GLU A 670 8.87 3.67 32.69
N SER A 671 7.84 3.43 31.88
CA SER A 671 7.65 4.15 30.61
C SER A 671 7.40 5.64 30.86
N ARG A 672 8.21 6.51 30.21
CA ARG A 672 8.10 7.97 30.37
C ARG A 672 6.84 8.55 29.73
N LEU A 673 6.38 7.94 28.66
CA LEU A 673 5.16 8.32 27.94
C LEU A 673 4.17 7.15 28.00
N PRO A 674 2.86 7.41 27.85
CA PRO A 674 1.86 6.35 27.79
C PRO A 674 2.20 5.33 26.69
N ILE A 675 2.13 4.05 27.01
CA ILE A 675 2.21 2.98 26.01
C ILE A 675 0.85 2.88 25.35
N ASP A 676 0.80 2.98 24.02
CA ASP A 676 -0.47 2.93 23.26
C ASP A 676 -0.56 1.73 22.30
N GLY A 677 0.55 1.04 22.07
CA GLY A 677 0.53 -0.20 21.28
C GLY A 677 1.64 -1.17 21.64
N VAL A 678 1.34 -2.45 21.49
CA VAL A 678 2.25 -3.57 21.77
C VAL A 678 2.34 -4.48 20.55
N ILE A 679 3.56 -4.82 20.14
CA ILE A 679 3.85 -5.93 19.22
C ILE A 679 4.58 -7.01 20.03
N GLN A 680 3.93 -8.15 20.23
CA GLN A 680 4.53 -9.34 20.81
C GLN A 680 5.10 -10.23 19.70
N GLY A 681 6.39 -10.06 19.43
CA GLY A 681 7.17 -10.82 18.45
C GLY A 681 8.28 -11.69 19.05
N ALA A 682 8.25 -11.96 20.37
CA ALA A 682 9.18 -12.89 20.99
C ALA A 682 9.03 -14.29 20.42
N MET A 683 10.15 -14.87 19.99
CA MET A 683 10.20 -16.20 19.43
C MET A 683 11.45 -16.93 19.93
N VAL A 684 11.25 -18.17 20.36
CA VAL A 684 12.29 -19.13 20.66
C VAL A 684 11.92 -20.44 19.98
N LEU A 685 12.82 -20.97 19.16
CA LEU A 685 12.63 -22.23 18.44
C LEU A 685 13.45 -23.35 19.11
N ARG A 686 12.82 -24.50 19.23
CA ARG A 686 13.35 -25.74 19.82
C ARG A 686 12.76 -26.92 19.05
N ASP A 687 13.15 -26.98 17.78
CA ASP A 687 12.55 -27.89 16.81
C ASP A 687 13.06 -29.32 17.05
N LYS A 688 12.14 -30.17 17.52
CA LYS A 688 12.33 -31.60 17.76
C LYS A 688 10.97 -32.28 17.66
N THR A 689 10.96 -33.52 17.19
CA THR A 689 9.77 -34.37 17.32
C THR A 689 9.35 -34.45 18.77
N PHE A 690 8.06 -34.55 19.05
CA PHE A 690 7.58 -34.54 20.43
C PHE A 690 8.18 -35.66 21.27
N GLU A 691 8.45 -36.82 20.68
CA GLU A 691 9.12 -37.94 21.36
C GLU A 691 10.56 -37.60 21.82
N ALA A 692 11.30 -36.83 21.04
CA ALA A 692 12.69 -36.46 21.33
C ALA A 692 12.83 -35.13 22.09
N MET A 693 11.74 -34.38 22.24
CA MET A 693 11.69 -33.10 22.91
C MET A 693 11.86 -33.29 24.42
N SER A 694 12.73 -32.52 25.05
CA SER A 694 12.81 -32.49 26.51
C SER A 694 11.76 -31.55 27.11
N PHE A 695 11.42 -31.78 28.39
CA PHE A 695 10.54 -30.89 29.16
C PHE A 695 11.04 -29.43 29.16
N GLN A 696 12.34 -29.22 29.28
CA GLN A 696 12.95 -27.89 29.24
C GLN A 696 12.75 -27.22 27.87
N GLU A 697 12.99 -27.94 26.77
CA GLU A 697 12.84 -27.42 25.41
C GLU A 697 11.38 -27.07 25.07
N TYR A 698 10.42 -27.82 25.63
CA TYR A 698 9.00 -27.50 25.54
C TYR A 698 8.71 -26.12 26.16
N HIS A 699 9.12 -25.90 27.41
CA HIS A 699 8.87 -24.65 28.12
C HIS A 699 9.67 -23.47 27.56
N GLU A 700 10.92 -23.66 27.14
CA GLU A 700 11.75 -22.60 26.57
C GLU A 700 11.12 -21.95 25.33
N ALA A 701 10.51 -22.75 24.46
CA ALA A 701 9.79 -22.25 23.29
C ALA A 701 8.43 -21.64 23.65
N LEU A 702 7.67 -22.32 24.51
CA LEU A 702 6.30 -21.95 24.83
C LEU A 702 6.19 -20.67 25.68
N SER A 703 7.09 -20.49 26.65
CA SER A 703 6.91 -19.49 27.72
C SER A 703 6.86 -18.06 27.23
N CYS A 704 7.61 -17.74 26.17
CA CYS A 704 7.64 -16.40 25.59
C CYS A 704 6.30 -16.03 24.90
N LYS A 705 5.56 -17.03 24.39
CA LYS A 705 4.25 -16.82 23.75
C LYS A 705 3.12 -16.91 24.77
N LEU A 706 3.14 -17.91 25.66
CA LEU A 706 2.07 -18.13 26.64
C LEU A 706 2.14 -17.16 27.83
N GLN A 707 3.08 -17.38 28.76
CA GLN A 707 3.24 -16.54 29.95
C GLN A 707 3.56 -15.10 29.56
N GLY A 708 4.40 -14.93 28.54
CA GLY A 708 4.75 -13.64 27.97
C GLY A 708 3.56 -12.75 27.59
N THR A 709 2.61 -13.32 26.84
CA THR A 709 1.42 -12.59 26.41
C THR A 709 0.49 -12.27 27.60
N TRP A 710 0.31 -13.21 28.53
CA TRP A 710 -0.47 -12.99 29.75
C TRP A 710 0.13 -11.89 30.63
N ASN A 711 1.45 -11.86 30.78
CA ASN A 711 2.14 -10.86 31.59
C ASN A 711 1.99 -9.46 30.99
N LEU A 712 2.11 -9.31 29.67
CA LEU A 712 1.87 -8.03 28.98
C LEU A 712 0.44 -7.54 29.18
N HIS A 713 -0.56 -8.42 29.08
CA HIS A 713 -1.96 -8.09 29.35
C HIS A 713 -2.18 -7.64 30.80
N ARG A 714 -1.63 -8.38 31.78
CA ARG A 714 -1.73 -8.00 33.20
C ARG A 714 -1.01 -6.69 33.48
N ALA A 715 0.11 -6.41 32.80
CA ALA A 715 0.86 -5.17 32.94
C ALA A 715 0.06 -3.96 32.45
N GLU A 716 -0.59 -4.08 31.30
CA GLU A 716 -1.52 -3.07 30.78
C GLU A 716 -2.69 -2.82 31.73
N GLN A 717 -3.33 -3.90 32.24
CA GLN A 717 -4.43 -3.78 33.20
C GLN A 717 -3.99 -3.04 34.47
N ARG A 718 -2.82 -3.41 35.01
CA ARG A 718 -2.23 -2.75 36.18
C ARG A 718 -1.92 -1.27 35.91
N ALA A 719 -1.51 -0.93 34.70
CA ALA A 719 -1.26 0.45 34.29
C ALA A 719 -2.55 1.26 34.05
N ALA A 720 -3.72 0.61 34.05
CA ALA A 720 -5.03 1.20 33.75
C ALA A 720 -5.03 1.97 32.41
N ARG A 721 -4.40 1.39 31.39
CA ARG A 721 -4.34 1.95 30.03
C ARG A 721 -5.08 1.04 29.05
N LYS A 722 -5.73 1.66 28.07
CA LYS A 722 -6.37 0.94 26.96
C LYS A 722 -5.48 1.15 25.74
N LEU A 723 -4.85 0.09 25.26
CA LEU A 723 -4.02 0.14 24.06
C LEU A 723 -4.90 0.27 22.81
N THR A 724 -4.45 1.06 21.84
CA THR A 724 -5.04 1.14 20.50
C THR A 724 -4.80 -0.16 19.71
N PHE A 725 -3.64 -0.81 19.89
CA PHE A 725 -3.38 -2.13 19.30
C PHE A 725 -2.56 -3.06 20.20
N PHE A 726 -2.82 -4.36 20.08
CA PHE A 726 -2.06 -5.43 20.70
C PHE A 726 -1.86 -6.54 19.66
N THR A 727 -0.71 -6.53 18.99
CA THR A 727 -0.43 -7.44 17.87
C THR A 727 0.43 -8.60 18.35
N LEU A 728 -0.04 -9.82 18.11
CA LEU A 728 0.68 -11.06 18.39
C LEU A 728 1.21 -11.60 17.06
N LEU A 729 2.53 -11.76 16.96
CA LEU A 729 3.14 -12.43 15.81
C LEU A 729 3.07 -13.94 16.05
N SER A 730 1.98 -14.53 15.56
CA SER A 730 1.70 -15.96 15.56
C SER A 730 2.33 -16.62 14.33
N SER A 731 1.92 -17.85 13.98
CA SER A 731 2.47 -18.55 12.83
C SER A 731 1.49 -19.54 12.23
N ILE A 732 1.56 -19.70 10.90
CA ILE A 732 0.84 -20.75 10.18
C ILE A 732 1.08 -22.15 10.77
N SER A 733 2.23 -22.39 11.41
CA SER A 733 2.52 -23.63 12.15
C SER A 733 1.45 -23.96 13.21
N GLY A 734 0.88 -22.95 13.87
CA GLY A 734 -0.26 -23.10 14.78
C GLY A 734 -1.53 -23.58 14.06
N VAL A 735 -1.75 -23.17 12.81
CA VAL A 735 -2.95 -23.45 12.01
C VAL A 735 -2.89 -24.81 11.31
N ILE A 736 -1.76 -25.13 10.66
CA ILE A 736 -1.62 -26.38 9.88
C ILE A 736 -0.92 -27.50 10.64
N GLY A 737 -0.11 -27.17 11.66
CA GLY A 737 0.82 -28.10 12.31
C GLY A 737 2.05 -28.36 11.44
N THR A 738 3.22 -27.97 11.92
CA THR A 738 4.50 -28.32 11.29
C THR A 738 5.21 -29.37 12.13
N ALA A 739 5.71 -30.44 11.49
CA ALA A 739 6.42 -31.50 12.17
C ALA A 739 7.62 -30.96 12.95
N SER A 740 7.89 -31.52 14.13
CA SER A 740 8.95 -31.11 15.06
C SER A 740 8.74 -29.77 15.76
N GLN A 741 7.55 -29.16 15.68
CA GLN A 741 7.27 -27.85 16.26
C GLN A 741 6.10 -27.86 17.26
N ALA A 742 5.90 -28.96 18.00
CA ALA A 742 4.71 -29.15 18.83
C ALA A 742 4.56 -28.08 19.93
N ASN A 743 5.68 -27.66 20.52
CA ASN A 743 5.75 -26.54 21.49
C ASN A 743 5.43 -25.18 20.85
N TYR A 744 6.00 -24.90 19.68
CA TYR A 744 5.82 -23.65 18.95
C TYR A 744 4.39 -23.51 18.41
N ALA A 745 3.87 -24.54 17.74
CA ALA A 745 2.50 -24.59 17.22
C ALA A 745 1.47 -24.43 18.34
N ALA A 746 1.68 -25.06 19.50
CA ALA A 746 0.83 -24.87 20.68
C ALA A 746 0.79 -23.40 21.11
N GLY A 747 1.94 -22.76 21.27
CA GLY A 747 2.03 -21.35 21.66
C GLY A 747 1.37 -20.39 20.67
N ASN A 748 1.44 -20.68 19.37
CA ASN A 748 0.76 -19.91 18.32
C ASN A 748 -0.77 -20.08 18.40
N ALA A 749 -1.27 -21.31 18.51
CA ALA A 749 -2.70 -21.57 18.67
C ALA A 749 -3.29 -20.89 19.93
N PHE A 750 -2.50 -20.81 21.00
CA PHE A 750 -2.85 -19.99 22.18
C PHE A 750 -2.96 -18.50 21.84
N GLN A 751 -2.00 -17.93 21.10
CA GLN A 751 -2.03 -16.50 20.74
C GLN A 751 -3.25 -16.15 19.88
N ASP A 752 -3.65 -17.03 18.97
CA ASP A 752 -4.84 -16.84 18.14
C ASP A 752 -6.12 -16.80 19.00
N ALA A 753 -6.26 -17.78 19.90
CA ALA A 753 -7.36 -17.86 20.85
C ALA A 753 -7.35 -16.67 21.83
N PHE A 754 -6.18 -16.27 22.30
CA PHE A 754 -6.00 -15.12 23.19
C PHE A 754 -6.45 -13.82 22.53
N ALA A 755 -6.10 -13.60 21.26
CA ALA A 755 -6.56 -12.42 20.53
C ALA A 755 -8.08 -12.39 20.40
N ALA A 756 -8.72 -13.54 20.10
CA ALA A 756 -10.18 -13.64 20.03
C ALA A 756 -10.84 -13.36 21.39
N TRP A 757 -10.35 -13.98 22.46
CA TRP A 757 -10.81 -13.75 23.83
C TRP A 757 -10.68 -12.29 24.25
N ARG A 758 -9.53 -11.67 23.98
CA ARG A 758 -9.25 -10.29 24.36
C ARG A 758 -10.15 -9.29 23.64
N ARG A 759 -10.43 -9.51 22.34
CA ARG A 759 -11.43 -8.74 21.59
C ARG A 759 -12.85 -8.90 22.14
N ALA A 760 -13.25 -10.12 22.53
CA ALA A 760 -14.56 -10.35 23.15
C ALA A 760 -14.74 -9.60 24.47
N ASN A 761 -13.63 -9.27 25.16
CA ASN A 761 -13.61 -8.44 26.37
C ASN A 761 -13.44 -6.92 26.08
N GLY A 762 -13.63 -6.49 24.83
CA GLY A 762 -13.60 -5.06 24.45
C GLY A 762 -12.21 -4.43 24.42
N MET A 763 -11.14 -5.24 24.44
CA MET A 763 -9.75 -4.79 24.39
C MET A 763 -9.15 -5.06 23.00
N ALA A 764 -8.23 -4.20 22.55
CA ALA A 764 -7.57 -4.38 21.26
C ALA A 764 -6.69 -5.64 21.28
N ALA A 765 -6.80 -6.49 20.24
CA ALA A 765 -5.91 -7.61 19.99
C ALA A 765 -6.05 -8.17 18.57
N HIS A 766 -4.92 -8.48 17.92
CA HIS A 766 -4.86 -9.21 16.66
C HIS A 766 -3.73 -10.23 16.71
N ALA A 767 -3.97 -11.45 16.24
CA ALA A 767 -2.94 -12.43 15.98
C ALA A 767 -2.74 -12.53 14.46
N VAL A 768 -1.49 -12.52 14.02
CA VAL A 768 -1.14 -12.68 12.61
C VAL A 768 -0.37 -13.98 12.47
N ASP A 769 -0.97 -14.97 11.81
CA ASP A 769 -0.35 -16.25 11.52
C ASP A 769 0.64 -16.11 10.36
N LEU A 770 1.87 -15.73 10.69
CA LEU A 770 2.91 -15.53 9.70
C LEU A 770 3.27 -16.84 9.01
N GLY A 771 3.32 -16.78 7.67
CA GLY A 771 3.97 -17.81 6.85
C GLY A 771 5.49 -17.78 7.03
N ILE A 772 6.20 -18.42 6.11
CA ILE A 772 7.67 -18.33 6.09
C ILE A 772 8.06 -16.88 5.80
N ILE A 773 8.73 -16.24 6.75
CA ILE A 773 9.24 -14.88 6.61
C ILE A 773 10.65 -14.98 6.05
N GLU A 774 10.79 -14.64 4.77
CA GLU A 774 12.10 -14.47 4.15
C GLU A 774 12.76 -13.24 4.75
N ASP A 775 13.67 -13.46 5.70
CA ASP A 775 14.46 -12.39 6.28
C ASP A 775 15.50 -11.90 5.25
N VAL A 776 15.77 -10.59 5.22
CA VAL A 776 16.86 -9.99 4.43
C VAL A 776 18.22 -10.65 4.76
N GLY A 777 18.35 -11.24 5.96
CA GLY A 777 19.50 -12.06 6.37
C GLY A 777 19.55 -13.47 5.78
N TYR A 778 18.41 -14.18 5.69
CA TYR A 778 18.36 -15.58 5.21
C TYR A 778 18.78 -15.69 3.74
N MET A 779 18.32 -14.76 2.90
CA MET A 779 18.69 -14.69 1.47
C MET A 779 20.19 -14.38 1.25
N SER A 780 20.84 -13.68 2.20
CA SER A 780 22.28 -13.40 2.12
C SER A 780 23.14 -14.62 2.48
N GLU A 781 22.62 -15.50 3.33
CA GLU A 781 23.28 -16.74 3.77
C GLU A 781 23.01 -17.93 2.82
N HIS A 782 21.96 -17.85 1.98
CA HIS A 782 21.52 -18.92 1.05
C HIS A 782 21.44 -18.46 -0.42
N ALA A 783 22.32 -17.54 -0.86
CA ALA A 783 22.37 -17.07 -2.24
C ALA A 783 22.47 -18.22 -3.28
N ASP A 784 23.09 -19.33 -2.86
CA ASP A 784 23.24 -20.55 -3.66
C ASP A 784 21.91 -21.28 -3.93
N GLU A 785 20.88 -21.09 -3.10
CA GLU A 785 19.54 -21.70 -3.27
C GLU A 785 18.66 -20.90 -4.25
N LEU A 786 18.93 -19.61 -4.43
CA LEU A 786 18.16 -18.72 -5.33
C LEU A 786 18.65 -18.79 -6.78
N LEU A 787 19.91 -19.14 -6.99
CA LEU A 787 20.53 -19.18 -8.30
C LEU A 787 19.81 -20.15 -9.27
N PRO A 788 19.43 -21.38 -8.87
CA PRO A 788 18.70 -22.31 -9.74
C PRO A 788 17.35 -21.75 -10.23
N GLU A 789 16.58 -21.11 -9.35
CA GLU A 789 15.27 -20.54 -9.71
C GLU A 789 15.42 -19.28 -10.57
N ALA A 790 16.43 -18.45 -10.29
CA ALA A 790 16.76 -17.30 -11.13
C ALA A 790 17.17 -17.74 -12.54
N ILE A 791 17.98 -18.80 -12.66
CA ILE A 791 18.35 -19.40 -13.95
C ILE A 791 17.10 -19.87 -14.68
N LYS A 792 16.23 -20.65 -14.03
CA LYS A 792 15.00 -21.16 -14.65
C LYS A 792 14.10 -20.05 -15.19
N LEU A 793 13.86 -19.02 -14.38
CA LEU A 793 13.00 -17.90 -14.74
C LEU A 793 13.60 -17.04 -15.86
N VAL A 794 14.88 -16.67 -15.74
CA VAL A 794 15.56 -15.83 -16.73
C VAL A 794 15.77 -16.59 -18.03
N ASN A 795 16.05 -17.89 -17.99
CA ASN A 795 16.16 -18.75 -19.18
C ASN A 795 14.84 -18.77 -19.98
N ALA A 796 13.69 -18.92 -19.29
CA ALA A 796 12.38 -18.91 -19.95
C ALA A 796 12.11 -17.61 -20.71
N GLN A 797 12.51 -16.47 -20.14
CA GLN A 797 12.40 -15.18 -20.81
C GLN A 797 13.46 -15.02 -21.92
N PHE A 798 14.68 -15.50 -21.70
CA PHE A 798 15.77 -15.47 -22.66
C PHE A 798 15.43 -16.23 -23.95
N VAL A 799 14.89 -17.44 -23.80
CA VAL A 799 14.38 -18.27 -24.91
C VAL A 799 13.27 -17.55 -25.68
N ARG A 800 12.37 -16.86 -24.97
CA ARG A 800 11.27 -16.09 -25.59
C ARG A 800 11.77 -14.89 -26.39
N VAL A 801 12.71 -14.10 -25.84
CA VAL A 801 13.26 -12.89 -26.49
C VAL A 801 14.04 -13.26 -27.75
N LEU A 802 14.76 -14.38 -27.74
CA LEU A 802 15.60 -14.82 -28.87
C LEU A 802 14.90 -15.80 -29.82
N GLY A 803 13.67 -16.24 -29.51
CA GLY A 803 12.94 -17.21 -30.32
C GLY A 803 13.62 -18.58 -30.42
N LEU A 804 14.27 -19.03 -29.35
CA LEU A 804 15.01 -20.30 -29.35
C LEU A 804 14.06 -21.51 -29.25
N PRO A 805 14.36 -22.64 -29.93
CA PRO A 805 13.50 -23.83 -29.95
C PRO A 805 13.60 -24.72 -28.70
N ALA A 806 14.59 -24.49 -27.83
CA ALA A 806 14.84 -25.25 -26.60
C ALA A 806 15.58 -24.37 -25.56
N ASP A 807 15.64 -24.84 -24.32
CA ASP A 807 16.34 -24.19 -23.22
C ASP A 807 17.83 -23.96 -23.54
N SER A 808 18.36 -22.81 -23.11
CA SER A 808 19.77 -22.47 -23.30
C SER A 808 20.67 -23.21 -22.30
N GLU A 809 21.92 -23.46 -22.69
CA GLU A 809 22.94 -24.08 -21.83
C GLU A 809 23.50 -23.03 -20.87
N GLU A 810 23.43 -23.32 -19.57
CA GLU A 810 23.74 -22.37 -18.48
C GLU A 810 25.17 -21.81 -18.53
N THR A 811 26.12 -22.57 -19.06
CA THR A 811 27.55 -22.23 -19.10
C THR A 811 28.01 -21.63 -20.43
N LYS A 812 27.13 -21.57 -21.43
CA LYS A 812 27.48 -21.09 -22.75
C LYS A 812 27.32 -19.57 -22.84
N SER A 813 28.21 -18.90 -23.59
CA SER A 813 28.20 -17.44 -23.72
C SER A 813 26.92 -16.92 -24.37
N LEU A 814 26.35 -15.85 -23.82
CA LEU A 814 25.15 -15.19 -24.34
C LEU A 814 25.34 -14.67 -25.78
N SER A 815 26.56 -14.23 -26.11
CA SER A 815 26.91 -13.81 -27.48
C SER A 815 26.78 -14.95 -28.51
N SER A 816 26.94 -16.21 -28.09
CA SER A 816 26.80 -17.37 -28.97
C SER A 816 25.35 -17.69 -29.33
N TYR A 817 24.39 -17.11 -28.61
CA TYR A 817 22.95 -17.18 -28.88
C TYR A 817 22.44 -15.98 -29.70
N GLY A 818 23.32 -15.08 -30.14
CA GLY A 818 22.95 -13.93 -30.97
C GLY A 818 22.33 -12.76 -30.20
N VAL A 819 22.61 -12.63 -28.89
CA VAL A 819 22.16 -11.48 -28.09
C VAL A 819 22.78 -10.19 -28.65
N ASP A 820 21.94 -9.34 -29.24
CA ASP A 820 22.31 -8.03 -29.73
C ASP A 820 21.89 -6.91 -28.75
N SER A 821 22.15 -5.65 -29.13
CA SER A 821 21.82 -4.50 -28.27
C SER A 821 20.32 -4.33 -28.02
N LEU A 822 19.46 -4.83 -28.91
CA LEU A 822 18.01 -4.71 -28.78
C LEU A 822 17.46 -5.79 -27.84
N ALA A 823 17.88 -7.05 -28.02
CA ALA A 823 17.56 -8.16 -27.13
C ALA A 823 18.06 -7.90 -25.69
N ALA A 824 19.24 -7.28 -25.55
CA ALA A 824 19.76 -6.88 -24.24
C ALA A 824 18.94 -5.76 -23.59
N VAL A 825 18.36 -4.83 -24.37
CA VAL A 825 17.46 -3.79 -23.85
C VAL A 825 16.13 -4.39 -23.40
N ASP A 826 15.58 -5.33 -24.15
CA ASP A 826 14.32 -6.00 -23.80
C ASP A 826 14.47 -6.86 -22.53
N LEU A 827 15.55 -7.64 -22.44
CA LEU A 827 15.85 -8.43 -21.25
C LEU A 827 16.09 -7.53 -20.03
N ARG A 828 16.81 -6.41 -20.20
CA ARG A 828 17.01 -5.40 -19.14
C ARG A 828 15.70 -4.80 -18.66
N ASN A 829 14.84 -4.36 -19.59
CA ASN A 829 13.56 -3.75 -19.25
C ASN A 829 12.66 -4.76 -18.53
N TRP A 830 12.69 -6.02 -18.96
CA TRP A 830 11.95 -7.10 -18.31
C TRP A 830 12.47 -7.38 -16.89
N LEU A 831 13.80 -7.47 -16.69
CA LEU A 831 14.41 -7.64 -15.36
C LEU A 831 14.05 -6.49 -14.42
N LYS A 832 14.03 -5.25 -14.92
CA LYS A 832 13.61 -4.08 -14.16
C LYS A 832 12.12 -4.10 -13.81
N MET A 833 11.25 -4.49 -14.75
CA MET A 833 9.80 -4.51 -14.55
C MET A 833 9.33 -5.65 -13.64
N ASN A 834 9.93 -6.84 -13.75
CA ASN A 834 9.42 -8.05 -13.08
C ASN A 834 10.23 -8.44 -11.86
N LEU A 835 11.54 -8.18 -11.85
CA LEU A 835 12.44 -8.52 -10.74
C LEU A 835 12.94 -7.28 -9.99
N GLN A 836 12.60 -6.07 -10.43
CA GLN A 836 13.10 -4.81 -9.87
C GLN A 836 14.63 -4.71 -9.83
N VAL A 837 15.32 -5.41 -10.74
CA VAL A 837 16.78 -5.41 -10.85
C VAL A 837 17.20 -4.48 -11.98
N GLU A 838 18.05 -3.50 -11.66
CA GLU A 838 18.71 -2.68 -12.68
C GLU A 838 20.07 -3.29 -13.07
N LEU A 839 20.14 -3.74 -14.32
CA LEU A 839 21.40 -4.05 -15.00
C LEU A 839 21.62 -3.04 -16.13
N THR A 840 22.88 -2.77 -16.47
CA THR A 840 23.17 -2.04 -17.71
C THR A 840 23.05 -2.95 -18.91
N THR A 841 22.83 -2.41 -20.10
CA THR A 841 22.86 -3.21 -21.35
C THR A 841 24.24 -3.88 -21.54
N LEU A 842 25.31 -3.22 -21.07
CA LEU A 842 26.67 -3.76 -21.05
C LEU A 842 26.82 -4.95 -20.10
N ASP A 843 26.14 -4.96 -18.95
CA ASP A 843 26.19 -6.09 -18.01
C ASP A 843 25.63 -7.38 -18.61
N ILE A 844 24.61 -7.26 -19.45
CA ILE A 844 23.97 -8.37 -20.15
C ILE A 844 24.83 -8.82 -21.34
N LEU A 845 25.30 -7.87 -22.16
CA LEU A 845 26.12 -8.18 -23.34
C LEU A 845 27.48 -8.79 -22.99
N ASN A 846 28.07 -8.39 -21.86
CA ASN A 846 29.38 -8.88 -21.42
C ASN A 846 29.30 -10.08 -20.46
N ALA A 847 28.11 -10.59 -20.15
CA ALA A 847 28.01 -11.76 -19.29
C ALA A 847 28.53 -13.01 -20.03
N SER A 848 29.50 -13.69 -19.40
CA SER A 848 30.19 -14.85 -19.97
C SER A 848 29.30 -16.08 -20.13
N SER A 849 28.17 -16.11 -19.43
CA SER A 849 27.14 -17.15 -19.55
C SER A 849 25.80 -16.67 -18.95
N LEU A 850 24.73 -17.43 -19.20
CA LEU A 850 23.44 -17.20 -18.55
C LEU A 850 23.57 -17.31 -17.02
N ARG A 851 24.32 -18.30 -16.52
CA ARG A 851 24.59 -18.44 -15.08
C ARG A 851 25.28 -17.21 -14.49
N ALA A 852 26.31 -16.68 -15.14
CA ALA A 852 27.04 -15.50 -14.66
C ALA A 852 26.17 -14.24 -14.66
N MET A 853 25.25 -14.12 -15.62
CA MET A 853 24.24 -13.06 -15.61
C MET A 853 23.27 -13.23 -14.44
N CYS A 854 22.77 -14.45 -14.20
CA CYS A 854 21.88 -14.75 -13.09
C CYS A 854 22.55 -14.55 -11.72
N GLU A 855 23.84 -14.84 -11.57
CA GLU A 855 24.62 -14.51 -10.38
C GLU A 855 24.65 -12.99 -10.12
N LYS A 856 24.81 -12.18 -11.17
CA LYS A 856 24.68 -10.71 -11.04
C LYS A 856 23.26 -10.28 -10.69
N VAL A 857 22.24 -10.90 -11.30
CA VAL A 857 20.83 -10.64 -10.98
C VAL A 857 20.54 -10.97 -9.52
N VAL A 858 20.96 -12.13 -9.03
CA VAL A 858 20.82 -12.58 -7.63
C VAL A 858 21.58 -11.65 -6.70
N GLY A 859 22.84 -11.31 -7.02
CA GLY A 859 23.62 -10.36 -6.22
C GLY A 859 22.97 -8.98 -6.12
N ARG A 860 22.39 -8.48 -7.23
CA ARG A 860 21.64 -7.21 -7.25
C ARG A 860 20.29 -7.32 -6.54
N LEU A 861 19.59 -8.46 -6.62
CA LEU A 861 18.37 -8.72 -5.84
C LEU A 861 18.63 -8.64 -4.34
N ILE A 862 19.73 -9.27 -3.89
CA ILE A 862 20.17 -9.25 -2.49
C ILE A 862 20.51 -7.82 -2.07
N THR A 863 21.23 -7.06 -2.91
CA THR A 863 21.66 -5.69 -2.59
C THR A 863 20.53 -4.66 -2.66
N ALA A 864 19.62 -4.79 -3.63
CA ALA A 864 18.47 -3.89 -3.80
C ALA A 864 17.48 -4.04 -2.62
N LYS A 865 17.23 -5.27 -2.15
CA LYS A 865 16.36 -5.52 -0.98
C LYS A 865 17.00 -5.12 0.35
N ALA A 866 18.33 -5.07 0.45
CA ALA A 866 19.03 -4.52 1.62
C ALA A 866 18.91 -2.98 1.75
N SER A 867 18.39 -2.31 0.71
CA SER A 867 18.28 -0.84 0.62
C SER A 867 16.86 -0.30 0.81
N TYR A 868 15.87 -1.16 1.13
CA TYR A 868 14.44 -0.80 1.32
C TYR A 868 13.99 -0.75 2.79
#